data_AF-A0A2S9YUW7-F1
#
_entry.id   AF-A0A2S9YUW7-F1
#
_cell.length_a   1.000
_cell.length_b   1.000
_cell.length_c   1.000
_cell.angle_alpha   90.00
_cell.angle_beta   90.00
_cell.angle_gamma   90.00
#
_symmetry.space_group_name_H-M   'P 1'
#
loop_
_entity.id
_entity.type
_entity.pdbx_description
1 polymer ?
#
loop_
_entity_poly.entity_id
_entity_poly.type
_entity_poly.pdbx_seq_one_letter_code
_entity_poly.pdbx_strand_id
1 'polypeptide(L)'
;MTSGPPDWMLVKQGCDKLLREKTKDLTLASYLARALYELDGLDGLVTGFALLAEMSESFWDGMQPPKKKEKRRANAVTWLFDPVERALAELQPTAKDAKALHELDRVAKHLFAVISDKYQDHAPGTRGLRDALARAKMSAPEPPPEPKPEPKPAAAPASASQPSSSQSSASPASPAATPEATPAPAPAPEPERPSFDAPALAAKWTAPIPGSNPVGEDARYEPAHESTRNEVGKLESVTGGEVDWDAVKRDATTILVEKNKDLLIAAYLARALHVQGGFKGLVQGMALLSELCEQFWDGMQPPKKKEKRRANALSWLFDQLEREIVEYKPEAKEAGDIALLGLAYKHMVSVIGQKFETHAPGTRGLRDAISRLEMSVPKPEPKPEPKPEPKPVVQTQAAAPPPAAAPAPAASSGAAISAPAAQAAPASADQIVDYLRKVGDDFVSAAAKLREANLADPLPYRIMRIALFLHISNPPPSGPDGNLKLPPPPPDVIKRLDLMRANAKWAAIVEECEGSLKRFRFSIDLHQRSAQALAGLGHAEAQEAVVDGVRSLISRMPTLLALGFRDGTPLCGPEARAWINDEVLADSGGGGGGGGPGGLPEAIQERISEAKKTAAGGKFAEAAADMQKAIDEAGTARNRFLVRMALAEMASAGAARVALGVYSGLAREAEALGIDQWEPELAARCLQGLCRAQADAAKAKPPLSIDPAFERLCRIDPATAASLKE
;
A
#
# COMPACT_ATOMS: atom_id res chain seq x y z
N MET A 1 2.50 19.93 -2.73
CA MET A 1 3.66 19.78 -3.62
C MET A 1 3.61 18.38 -4.17
N THR A 2 2.93 18.20 -5.31
CA THR A 2 3.20 17.06 -6.19
C THR A 2 4.70 17.10 -6.45
N SER A 3 5.46 16.09 -6.02
CA SER A 3 6.78 15.92 -6.62
C SER A 3 6.47 15.47 -8.04
N GLY A 4 6.45 16.44 -8.95
CA GLY A 4 6.68 16.15 -10.36
C GLY A 4 8.00 15.40 -10.53
N PRO A 5 8.46 15.17 -11.77
CA PRO A 5 9.84 14.77 -11.97
C PRO A 5 10.73 15.69 -11.10
N PRO A 6 11.73 15.13 -10.38
CA PRO A 6 12.61 15.94 -9.56
C PRO A 6 13.05 17.15 -10.36
N ASP A 7 12.95 18.34 -9.77
CA ASP A 7 13.52 19.52 -10.40
C ASP A 7 15.04 19.33 -10.40
N TRP A 8 15.55 18.72 -11.47
CA TRP A 8 16.95 18.34 -11.59
C TRP A 8 17.85 19.57 -11.58
N MET A 9 17.35 20.74 -11.99
CA MET A 9 18.07 22.00 -11.87
C MET A 9 18.20 22.41 -10.40
N LEU A 10 17.13 22.30 -9.62
CA LEU A 10 17.18 22.55 -8.18
C LEU A 10 18.08 21.53 -7.45
N VAL A 11 18.01 20.25 -7.82
CA VAL A 11 18.88 19.19 -7.27
C VAL A 11 20.34 19.47 -7.59
N LYS A 12 20.66 19.83 -8.85
CA LYS A 12 22.01 20.21 -9.27
C LYS A 12 22.53 21.40 -8.48
N GLN A 13 21.76 22.48 -8.37
CA GLN A 13 22.15 23.68 -7.62
C GLN A 13 22.35 23.39 -6.13
N GLY A 14 21.43 22.64 -5.51
CA GLY A 14 21.49 22.28 -4.10
C GLY A 14 22.69 21.39 -3.78
N CYS A 15 22.91 20.33 -4.57
CA CYS A 15 24.02 19.40 -4.35
C CYS A 15 25.37 20.07 -4.65
N ASP A 16 25.50 20.82 -5.76
CA ASP A 16 26.74 21.53 -6.09
C ASP A 16 27.14 22.52 -4.97
N LYS A 17 26.19 23.32 -4.47
CA LYS A 17 26.43 24.23 -3.36
C LYS A 17 26.89 23.52 -2.10
N LEU A 18 26.16 22.47 -1.68
CA LEU A 18 26.48 21.73 -0.46
C LEU A 18 27.83 21.00 -0.56
N LEU A 19 28.15 20.44 -1.73
CA LEU A 19 29.41 19.74 -1.97
C LEU A 19 30.62 20.69 -2.03
N ARG A 20 30.43 21.93 -2.46
CA ARG A 20 31.47 22.97 -2.47
C ARG A 20 31.68 23.59 -1.09
N GLU A 21 30.61 23.91 -0.39
CA GLU A 21 30.67 24.81 0.77
C GLU A 21 30.56 24.12 2.13
N LYS A 22 29.95 22.92 2.20
CA LYS A 22 29.50 22.35 3.49
C LYS A 22 29.99 20.95 3.78
N THR A 23 29.96 20.05 2.81
CA THR A 23 30.22 18.63 3.06
C THR A 23 30.82 17.94 1.85
N LYS A 24 31.58 16.86 2.07
CA LYS A 24 31.85 15.85 1.04
C LYS A 24 30.94 14.68 1.36
N ASP A 25 29.79 14.61 0.71
CA ASP A 25 28.79 13.55 0.93
C ASP A 25 28.56 12.76 -0.36
N LEU A 26 28.82 11.46 -0.31
CA LEU A 26 28.70 10.56 -1.45
C LEU A 26 27.26 10.42 -1.94
N THR A 27 26.27 10.55 -1.06
CA THR A 27 24.85 10.57 -1.42
C THR A 27 24.53 11.80 -2.26
N LEU A 28 25.01 12.97 -1.83
CA LEU A 28 24.82 14.21 -2.59
C LEU A 28 25.58 14.19 -3.92
N ALA A 29 26.76 13.57 -3.97
CA ALA A 29 27.50 13.42 -5.22
C ALA A 29 26.80 12.47 -6.20
N SER A 30 26.20 11.38 -5.72
CA SER A 30 25.36 10.49 -6.55
C SER A 30 24.11 11.22 -7.07
N TYR A 31 23.46 12.04 -6.23
CA TYR A 31 22.32 12.85 -6.66
C TYR A 31 22.72 13.91 -7.69
N LEU A 32 23.87 14.57 -7.48
CA LEU A 32 24.42 15.51 -8.45
C LEU A 32 24.78 14.83 -9.77
N ALA A 33 25.39 13.66 -9.74
CA ALA A 33 25.70 12.88 -10.93
C ALA A 33 24.44 12.47 -11.71
N ARG A 34 23.36 12.07 -11.01
CA ARG A 34 22.08 11.80 -11.67
C ARG A 34 21.48 13.08 -12.25
N ALA A 35 21.48 14.18 -11.52
CA ALA A 35 20.95 15.46 -12.00
C ALA A 35 21.71 15.96 -13.23
N LEU A 36 23.04 15.81 -13.26
CA LEU A 36 23.85 16.12 -14.42
C LEU A 36 23.49 15.24 -15.62
N TYR A 37 23.28 13.94 -15.41
CA TYR A 37 22.81 13.06 -16.49
C TYR A 37 21.44 13.46 -17.04
N GLU A 38 20.50 13.82 -16.17
CA GLU A 38 19.15 14.20 -16.58
C GLU A 38 19.09 15.56 -17.30
N LEU A 39 20.05 16.45 -17.04
CA LEU A 39 20.11 17.78 -17.65
C LEU A 39 21.02 17.83 -18.90
N ASP A 40 22.17 17.19 -18.83
CA ASP A 40 23.27 17.30 -19.79
C ASP A 40 23.58 15.96 -20.49
N GLY A 41 22.77 14.92 -20.26
CA GLY A 41 22.93 13.61 -20.91
C GLY A 41 24.25 12.91 -20.55
N LEU A 42 24.86 12.24 -21.54
CA LEU A 42 26.09 11.47 -21.34
C LEU A 42 27.26 12.34 -20.85
N ASP A 43 27.40 13.58 -21.32
CA ASP A 43 28.45 14.50 -20.86
C ASP A 43 28.28 14.88 -19.38
N GLY A 44 27.04 15.04 -18.93
CA GLY A 44 26.71 15.21 -17.53
C GLY A 44 27.10 14.00 -16.68
N LEU A 45 26.85 12.80 -17.19
CA LEU A 45 27.22 11.57 -16.51
C LEU A 45 28.74 11.37 -16.43
N VAL A 46 29.50 11.74 -17.48
CA VAL A 46 30.97 11.77 -17.46
C VAL A 46 31.45 12.62 -16.29
N THR A 47 30.89 13.83 -16.15
CA THR A 47 31.22 14.75 -15.05
C THR A 47 30.86 14.15 -13.69
N GLY A 48 29.68 13.52 -13.59
CA GLY A 48 29.21 12.87 -12.37
C GLY A 48 30.10 11.70 -11.91
N PHE A 49 30.53 10.84 -12.84
CA PHE A 49 31.41 9.71 -12.52
C PHE A 49 32.82 10.16 -12.14
N ALA A 50 33.36 11.17 -12.84
CA ALA A 50 34.62 11.79 -12.47
C ALA A 50 34.56 12.39 -11.04
N LEU A 51 33.48 13.11 -10.72
CA LEU A 51 33.27 13.65 -9.37
C LEU A 51 33.27 12.55 -8.30
N LEU A 52 32.54 11.45 -8.55
CA LEU A 52 32.48 10.33 -7.60
C LEU A 52 33.85 9.67 -7.39
N ALA A 53 34.63 9.51 -8.46
CA ALA A 53 35.98 8.94 -8.39
C ALA A 53 36.92 9.86 -7.61
N GLU A 54 37.05 11.12 -8.03
CA GLU A 54 37.95 12.11 -7.44
C GLU A 54 37.62 12.39 -5.97
N MET A 55 36.32 12.48 -5.64
CA MET A 55 35.90 12.70 -4.26
C MET A 55 36.20 11.48 -3.38
N SER A 56 36.01 10.28 -3.91
CA SER A 56 36.30 9.04 -3.19
C SER A 56 37.80 8.82 -3.01
N GLU A 57 38.64 9.25 -3.94
CA GLU A 57 40.10 9.22 -3.78
C GLU A 57 40.60 10.27 -2.78
N SER A 58 40.16 11.52 -2.94
CA SER A 58 40.71 12.66 -2.21
C SER A 58 40.18 12.79 -0.78
N PHE A 59 38.95 12.31 -0.51
CA PHE A 59 38.26 12.58 0.76
C PHE A 59 37.76 11.33 1.48
N TRP A 60 38.22 10.13 1.11
CA TRP A 60 37.69 8.85 1.61
C TRP A 60 37.47 8.81 3.13
N ASP A 61 38.46 9.20 3.93
CA ASP A 61 38.39 9.08 5.39
C ASP A 61 37.47 10.15 6.03
N GLY A 62 37.35 11.33 5.41
CA GLY A 62 36.55 12.47 5.91
C GLY A 62 35.13 12.60 5.31
N MET A 63 34.82 11.81 4.29
CA MET A 63 33.56 11.87 3.55
C MET A 63 32.37 11.27 4.32
N GLN A 64 31.17 11.80 4.08
CA GLN A 64 29.89 11.26 4.52
C GLN A 64 29.27 10.32 3.47
N PRO A 65 28.56 9.24 3.86
CA PRO A 65 28.49 8.67 5.21
C PRO A 65 29.87 8.28 5.76
N PRO A 66 30.09 8.17 7.08
CA PRO A 66 31.42 7.88 7.65
C PRO A 66 31.94 6.50 7.22
N LYS A 67 33.27 6.32 7.16
CA LYS A 67 33.94 5.06 6.70
C LYS A 67 33.40 3.79 7.36
N LYS A 68 33.13 3.84 8.67
CA LYS A 68 32.53 2.72 9.43
C LYS A 68 31.12 2.29 8.95
N LYS A 69 30.46 3.13 8.15
CA LYS A 69 29.17 2.86 7.51
C LYS A 69 29.37 2.58 6.02
N GLU A 70 30.31 1.71 5.68
CA GLU A 70 30.66 1.37 4.30
C GLU A 70 29.46 0.92 3.47
N LYS A 71 28.57 0.09 4.03
CA LYS A 71 27.29 -0.29 3.38
C LYS A 71 26.44 0.91 2.95
N ARG A 72 26.44 2.00 3.71
CA ARG A 72 25.71 3.22 3.33
C ARG A 72 26.41 3.97 2.19
N ARG A 73 27.74 4.00 2.18
CA ARG A 73 28.51 4.54 1.04
C ARG A 73 28.23 3.72 -0.23
N ALA A 74 28.12 2.40 -0.08
CA ALA A 74 27.84 1.51 -1.20
C ALA A 74 26.46 1.79 -1.77
N ASN A 75 25.44 1.81 -0.91
CA ASN A 75 24.06 2.11 -1.30
C ASN A 75 23.92 3.47 -2.00
N ALA A 76 24.71 4.49 -1.60
CA ALA A 76 24.69 5.79 -2.26
C ALA A 76 25.15 5.71 -3.72
N VAL A 77 26.17 4.91 -4.02
CA VAL A 77 26.67 4.71 -5.38
C VAL A 77 25.75 3.78 -6.17
N THR A 78 25.30 2.67 -5.57
CA THR A 78 24.35 1.73 -6.19
C THR A 78 23.05 2.42 -6.60
N TRP A 79 22.54 3.35 -5.80
CA TRP A 79 21.35 4.14 -6.12
C TRP A 79 21.47 4.89 -7.46
N LEU A 80 22.67 5.33 -7.83
CA LEU A 80 22.94 5.95 -9.14
C LEU A 80 23.13 4.90 -10.24
N PHE A 81 23.79 3.79 -9.94
CA PHE A 81 24.16 2.78 -10.94
C PHE A 81 22.93 2.12 -11.57
N ASP A 82 21.95 1.70 -10.77
CA ASP A 82 20.76 0.99 -11.29
C ASP A 82 19.99 1.79 -12.37
N PRO A 83 19.63 3.08 -12.16
CA PRO A 83 18.93 3.85 -13.19
C PRO A 83 19.82 4.27 -14.36
N VAL A 84 21.14 4.33 -14.18
CA VAL A 84 22.09 4.61 -15.28
C VAL A 84 22.31 3.38 -16.14
N GLU A 85 22.46 2.20 -15.53
CA GLU A 85 22.61 0.93 -16.23
C GLU A 85 21.40 0.67 -17.14
N ARG A 86 20.18 0.87 -16.60
CA ARG A 86 18.95 0.76 -17.39
C ARG A 86 18.94 1.72 -18.57
N ALA A 87 19.29 2.99 -18.34
CA ALA A 87 19.28 4.00 -19.38
C ALA A 87 20.33 3.73 -20.47
N LEU A 88 21.52 3.23 -20.11
CA LEU A 88 22.55 2.82 -21.07
C LEU A 88 22.15 1.56 -21.84
N ALA A 89 21.40 0.63 -21.22
CA ALA A 89 20.90 -0.57 -21.88
C ALA A 89 19.83 -0.25 -22.94
N GLU A 90 19.03 0.81 -22.73
CA GLU A 90 18.00 1.28 -23.65
C GLU A 90 18.51 2.32 -24.67
N LEU A 91 19.74 2.81 -24.50
CA LEU A 91 20.35 3.82 -25.37
C LEU A 91 20.60 3.28 -26.77
N GLN A 92 20.13 4.01 -27.78
CA GLN A 92 20.50 3.84 -29.19
C GLN A 92 21.50 4.93 -29.57
N PRO A 93 22.82 4.66 -29.54
CA PRO A 93 23.82 5.72 -29.67
C PRO A 93 23.88 6.26 -31.10
N THR A 94 24.08 7.57 -31.22
CA THR A 94 24.34 8.26 -32.49
C THR A 94 25.83 8.58 -32.65
N ALA A 95 26.23 9.01 -33.84
CA ALA A 95 27.61 9.45 -34.09
C ALA A 95 28.08 10.59 -33.17
N LYS A 96 27.15 11.40 -32.63
CA LYS A 96 27.46 12.48 -31.68
C LYS A 96 27.76 11.95 -30.27
N ASP A 97 27.22 10.78 -29.92
CA ASP A 97 27.37 10.18 -28.59
C ASP A 97 28.68 9.39 -28.45
N ALA A 98 29.32 9.02 -29.57
CA ALA A 98 30.53 8.22 -29.59
C ALA A 98 31.63 8.81 -28.68
N LYS A 99 31.91 10.11 -28.81
CA LYS A 99 32.91 10.79 -27.97
C LYS A 99 32.56 10.73 -26.48
N ALA A 100 31.31 11.05 -26.12
CA ALA A 100 30.85 11.02 -24.74
C ALA A 100 30.88 9.60 -24.14
N LEU A 101 30.54 8.56 -24.92
CA LEU A 101 30.61 7.15 -24.49
C LEU A 101 32.06 6.69 -24.27
N HIS A 102 33.00 7.14 -25.10
CA HIS A 102 34.43 6.84 -24.91
C HIS A 102 34.97 7.49 -23.63
N GLU A 103 34.64 8.76 -23.38
CA GLU A 103 35.02 9.47 -22.16
C GLU A 103 34.33 8.86 -20.92
N LEU A 104 33.06 8.47 -21.04
CA LEU A 104 32.30 7.81 -19.98
C LEU A 104 32.93 6.48 -19.57
N ASP A 105 33.38 5.68 -20.53
CA ASP A 105 34.11 4.44 -20.25
C ASP A 105 35.45 4.67 -19.57
N ARG A 106 36.16 5.77 -19.92
CA ARG A 106 37.39 6.14 -19.21
C ARG A 106 37.13 6.47 -17.74
N VAL A 107 36.16 7.35 -17.46
CA VAL A 107 35.87 7.76 -16.08
C VAL A 107 35.17 6.66 -15.27
N ALA A 108 34.36 5.81 -15.91
CA ALA A 108 33.75 4.65 -15.26
C ALA A 108 34.81 3.63 -14.81
N LYS A 109 35.80 3.34 -15.67
CA LYS A 109 36.94 2.48 -15.30
C LYS A 109 37.72 3.02 -14.11
N HIS A 110 37.95 4.33 -14.07
CA HIS A 110 38.58 4.98 -12.92
C HIS A 110 37.74 4.84 -11.66
N LEU A 111 36.45 5.17 -11.70
CA LEU A 111 35.53 4.99 -10.58
C LEU A 111 35.49 3.54 -10.08
N PHE A 112 35.48 2.56 -10.99
CA PHE A 112 35.46 1.14 -10.61
C PHE A 112 36.78 0.68 -9.97
N ALA A 113 37.91 1.24 -10.39
CA ALA A 113 39.20 0.99 -9.73
C ALA A 113 39.18 1.57 -8.30
N VAL A 114 38.67 2.78 -8.12
CA VAL A 114 38.50 3.40 -6.80
C VAL A 114 37.57 2.59 -5.92
N ILE A 115 36.44 2.11 -6.46
CA ILE A 115 35.52 1.24 -5.73
C ILE A 115 36.24 -0.04 -5.28
N SER A 116 36.98 -0.68 -6.18
CA SER A 116 37.71 -1.92 -5.89
C SER A 116 38.84 -1.73 -4.87
N ASP A 117 39.46 -0.55 -4.81
CA ASP A 117 40.54 -0.22 -3.88
C ASP A 117 39.99 0.17 -2.49
N LYS A 118 38.93 0.99 -2.46
CA LYS A 118 38.46 1.64 -1.23
C LYS A 118 37.41 0.84 -0.47
N TYR A 119 36.58 0.05 -1.15
CA TYR A 119 35.51 -0.73 -0.52
C TYR A 119 36.00 -2.13 -0.15
N GLN A 120 35.72 -2.54 1.08
CA GLN A 120 36.07 -3.85 1.63
C GLN A 120 34.93 -4.84 1.39
N ASP A 121 34.02 -5.00 2.35
CA ASP A 121 33.02 -6.07 2.36
C ASP A 121 31.73 -5.71 1.61
N HIS A 122 31.59 -4.43 1.24
CA HIS A 122 30.36 -3.88 0.69
C HIS A 122 30.59 -3.10 -0.61
N ALA A 123 31.48 -3.54 -1.49
CA ALA A 123 31.67 -2.90 -2.80
C ALA A 123 30.37 -2.91 -3.65
N PRO A 124 29.95 -1.78 -4.25
CA PRO A 124 28.88 -1.75 -5.24
C PRO A 124 29.13 -2.72 -6.40
N GLY A 125 28.07 -3.37 -6.88
CA GLY A 125 28.12 -4.17 -8.11
C GLY A 125 28.42 -3.28 -9.31
N THR A 126 29.48 -3.61 -10.07
CA THR A 126 29.90 -2.84 -11.26
C THR A 126 29.70 -3.58 -12.58
N ARG A 127 29.39 -4.88 -12.54
CA ARG A 127 29.34 -5.75 -13.72
C ARG A 127 28.27 -5.32 -14.73
N GLY A 128 27.04 -5.10 -14.28
CA GLY A 128 25.93 -4.73 -15.18
C GLY A 128 26.21 -3.42 -15.91
N LEU A 129 26.68 -2.41 -15.19
CA LEU A 129 27.08 -1.12 -15.76
C LEU A 129 28.25 -1.23 -16.74
N ARG A 130 29.26 -2.08 -16.47
CA ARG A 130 30.35 -2.36 -17.42
C ARG A 130 29.81 -2.99 -18.71
N ASP A 131 28.93 -3.98 -18.58
CA ASP A 131 28.37 -4.70 -19.72
C ASP A 131 27.47 -3.78 -20.56
N ALA A 132 26.66 -2.93 -19.93
CA ALA A 132 25.81 -1.95 -20.60
C ALA A 132 26.65 -0.91 -21.37
N LEU A 133 27.71 -0.39 -20.75
CA LEU A 133 28.59 0.59 -21.38
C LEU A 133 29.39 0.00 -22.55
N ALA A 134 29.85 -1.25 -22.41
CA ALA A 134 30.51 -1.96 -23.51
C ALA A 134 29.57 -2.15 -24.70
N ARG A 135 28.31 -2.54 -24.47
CA ARG A 135 27.29 -2.66 -25.52
C ARG A 135 27.00 -1.32 -26.19
N ALA A 136 26.78 -0.26 -25.40
CA ALA A 136 26.52 1.09 -25.91
C ALA A 136 27.67 1.58 -26.80
N LYS A 137 28.93 1.34 -26.40
CA LYS A 137 30.10 1.68 -27.22
C LYS A 137 30.18 0.90 -28.52
N MET A 138 29.94 -0.41 -28.49
CA MET A 138 29.97 -1.24 -29.70
C MET A 138 28.87 -0.87 -30.70
N SER A 139 27.75 -0.34 -30.21
CA SER A 139 26.61 0.09 -31.03
C SER A 139 26.75 1.52 -31.59
N ALA A 140 27.77 2.27 -31.18
CA ALA A 140 27.94 3.65 -31.61
C ALA A 140 28.49 3.74 -33.05
N PRO A 141 27.82 4.45 -33.98
CA PRO A 141 28.32 4.67 -35.34
C PRO A 141 29.64 5.48 -35.32
N GLU A 142 30.54 5.18 -36.27
CA GLU A 142 31.82 5.89 -36.40
C GLU A 142 31.58 7.38 -36.71
N PRO A 143 32.19 8.32 -35.97
CA PRO A 143 31.93 9.75 -36.13
C PRO A 143 32.43 10.25 -37.49
N PRO A 144 31.65 11.09 -38.21
CA PRO A 144 32.12 11.71 -39.44
C PRO A 144 33.32 12.65 -39.17
N PRO A 145 34.29 12.77 -40.09
CA PRO A 145 35.49 13.58 -39.89
C PRO A 145 35.15 15.05 -39.65
N GLU A 146 35.72 15.63 -38.59
CA GLU A 146 35.44 17.00 -38.15
C GLU A 146 35.82 18.05 -39.24
N PRO A 147 34.94 19.02 -39.57
CA PRO A 147 35.32 20.19 -40.35
C PRO A 147 36.16 21.17 -39.51
N LYS A 148 37.22 21.71 -40.12
CA LYS A 148 38.16 22.65 -39.50
C LYS A 148 37.46 23.91 -38.93
N PRO A 149 37.88 24.42 -37.77
CA PRO A 149 37.24 25.57 -37.14
C PRO A 149 37.63 26.91 -37.81
N GLU A 150 36.61 27.69 -38.19
CA GLU A 150 36.76 29.12 -38.56
C GLU A 150 36.62 30.03 -37.32
N PRO A 151 37.28 31.21 -37.29
CA PRO A 151 37.43 32.02 -36.07
C PRO A 151 36.29 33.03 -35.85
N LYS A 152 35.92 33.22 -34.58
CA LYS A 152 34.99 34.27 -34.08
C LYS A 152 35.55 35.69 -34.24
N PRO A 153 34.70 36.70 -34.54
CA PRO A 153 34.96 38.09 -34.19
C PRO A 153 34.26 38.55 -32.89
N ALA A 154 34.87 39.56 -32.27
CA ALA A 154 34.65 40.08 -30.92
C ALA A 154 33.51 41.11 -30.75
N ALA A 155 33.16 41.40 -29.48
CA ALA A 155 32.19 42.40 -28.98
C ALA A 155 32.67 43.86 -29.19
N ALA A 156 31.83 44.89 -29.44
CA ALA A 156 30.96 45.74 -28.56
C ALA A 156 30.87 47.15 -29.26
N PRO A 157 30.19 48.25 -28.79
CA PRO A 157 29.37 48.51 -27.60
C PRO A 157 28.05 49.32 -27.86
N ALA A 158 27.47 49.88 -26.77
CA ALA A 158 26.14 50.48 -26.58
C ALA A 158 25.88 51.92 -27.10
N SER A 159 24.60 52.35 -27.18
CA SER A 159 24.12 53.70 -26.82
C SER A 159 22.60 53.78 -26.65
N ALA A 160 22.17 54.69 -25.77
CA ALA A 160 20.82 54.96 -25.29
C ALA A 160 20.07 56.06 -26.08
N SER A 161 18.73 56.14 -25.90
CA SER A 161 17.95 57.35 -25.52
C SER A 161 16.50 57.35 -26.06
N GLN A 162 15.55 57.27 -25.11
CA GLN A 162 14.25 57.99 -24.90
C GLN A 162 13.70 59.04 -25.90
N PRO A 163 12.49 59.66 -25.71
CA PRO A 163 11.21 59.24 -25.06
C PRO A 163 9.90 59.76 -25.77
N SER A 164 8.74 59.44 -25.14
CA SER A 164 7.50 60.23 -24.96
C SER A 164 6.63 60.73 -26.13
N SER A 165 5.34 60.37 -26.08
CA SER A 165 4.27 61.37 -25.97
C SER A 165 2.98 60.80 -25.37
N SER A 166 2.52 61.51 -24.36
CA SER A 166 1.31 61.38 -23.52
C SER A 166 0.11 62.15 -24.08
N GLN A 167 -1.12 61.76 -23.71
CA GLN A 167 -2.29 62.59 -23.33
C GLN A 167 -3.41 61.61 -22.89
N SER A 168 -3.84 61.53 -21.63
CA SER A 168 -4.73 62.43 -20.84
C SER A 168 -6.07 62.70 -21.56
N SER A 169 -7.28 62.61 -21.01
CA SER A 169 -7.79 62.74 -19.63
C SER A 169 -9.29 62.35 -19.60
N ALA A 170 -9.74 61.71 -18.52
CA ALA A 170 -10.76 62.19 -17.56
C ALA A 170 -12.20 61.60 -17.69
N SER A 171 -12.66 61.05 -16.56
CA SER A 171 -14.05 60.78 -16.13
C SER A 171 -14.54 62.01 -15.29
N PRO A 172 -15.77 62.16 -14.72
CA PRO A 172 -16.84 61.15 -14.44
C PRO A 172 -18.33 61.64 -14.51
N ALA A 173 -19.24 60.74 -14.07
CA ALA A 173 -20.52 60.97 -13.33
C ALA A 173 -21.90 60.80 -14.04
N SER A 174 -22.75 60.00 -13.37
CA SER A 174 -24.21 59.70 -13.54
C SER A 174 -25.11 60.84 -12.94
N PRO A 175 -26.48 60.84 -12.89
CA PRO A 175 -27.50 59.77 -13.08
C PRO A 175 -28.88 60.17 -13.73
N ALA A 176 -29.81 59.19 -13.81
CA ALA A 176 -31.27 59.25 -13.52
C ALA A 176 -32.36 59.11 -14.63
N ALA A 177 -33.27 58.13 -14.37
CA ALA A 177 -34.74 58.07 -14.50
C ALA A 177 -35.50 57.82 -15.85
N THR A 178 -35.99 56.55 -15.95
CA THR A 178 -37.30 55.94 -16.37
C THR A 178 -38.38 56.70 -17.17
N PRO A 179 -39.25 56.00 -17.96
CA PRO A 179 -40.46 55.36 -17.39
C PRO A 179 -40.94 54.01 -18.00
N GLU A 180 -41.59 53.24 -17.11
CA GLU A 180 -42.69 52.25 -17.22
C GLU A 180 -43.06 51.53 -18.54
N ALA A 181 -43.12 50.20 -18.44
CA ALA A 181 -44.15 49.37 -19.09
C ALA A 181 -44.59 48.23 -18.14
N THR A 182 -45.89 48.18 -17.83
CA THR A 182 -46.60 47.18 -17.02
C THR A 182 -46.85 45.86 -17.80
N PRO A 183 -47.30 44.76 -17.18
CA PRO A 183 -46.69 43.45 -17.36
C PRO A 183 -47.50 42.52 -18.28
N ALA A 184 -46.80 41.69 -19.03
CA ALA A 184 -47.39 40.58 -19.79
C ALA A 184 -47.83 39.43 -18.86
N PRO A 185 -48.86 38.64 -19.23
CA PRO A 185 -49.56 37.72 -18.33
C PRO A 185 -48.68 36.55 -17.86
N ALA A 186 -48.90 36.17 -16.61
CA ALA A 186 -48.17 35.13 -15.89
C ALA A 186 -48.12 33.80 -16.67
N PRO A 187 -46.93 33.18 -16.82
CA PRO A 187 -46.86 31.79 -17.23
C PRO A 187 -47.45 30.92 -16.11
N ALA A 188 -48.21 29.90 -16.51
CA ALA A 188 -48.69 28.82 -15.65
C ALA A 188 -47.55 28.30 -14.75
N PRO A 189 -47.85 27.84 -13.51
CA PRO A 189 -46.81 27.50 -12.54
C PRO A 189 -45.86 26.47 -13.16
N GLU A 190 -44.62 26.89 -13.42
CA GLU A 190 -43.52 25.95 -13.60
C GLU A 190 -43.54 25.02 -12.38
N PRO A 191 -43.34 23.70 -12.55
CA PRO A 191 -43.20 22.81 -11.40
C PRO A 191 -42.14 23.43 -10.48
N GLU A 192 -42.52 23.74 -9.24
CA GLU A 192 -41.69 24.48 -8.28
C GLU A 192 -40.27 23.92 -8.31
N ARG A 193 -39.33 24.68 -8.88
CA ARG A 193 -37.93 24.28 -8.85
C ARG A 193 -37.54 24.23 -7.37
N PRO A 194 -36.97 23.12 -6.88
CA PRO A 194 -36.53 23.05 -5.50
C PRO A 194 -35.59 24.23 -5.21
N SER A 195 -36.00 25.15 -4.33
CA SER A 195 -35.19 26.30 -3.92
C SER A 195 -34.35 25.91 -2.69
N PHE A 196 -33.05 26.15 -2.75
CA PHE A 196 -32.12 25.91 -1.66
C PHE A 196 -31.83 27.24 -0.94
N ASP A 197 -32.38 27.39 0.27
CA ASP A 197 -32.16 28.55 1.15
C ASP A 197 -31.22 28.16 2.31
N ALA A 198 -29.92 28.34 2.10
CA ALA A 198 -28.90 27.96 3.07
C ALA A 198 -29.02 28.69 4.42
N PRO A 199 -29.23 30.04 4.46
CA PRO A 199 -29.44 30.75 5.71
C PRO A 199 -30.61 30.20 6.53
N ALA A 200 -31.77 29.95 5.91
CA ALA A 200 -32.94 29.42 6.63
C ALA A 200 -32.70 28.01 7.19
N LEU A 201 -32.02 27.14 6.42
CA LEU A 201 -31.74 25.76 6.83
C LEU A 201 -30.70 25.66 7.95
N ALA A 202 -29.77 26.63 8.03
CA ALA A 202 -28.67 26.62 8.99
C ALA A 202 -28.86 27.57 10.19
N ALA A 203 -29.89 28.43 10.17
CA ALA A 203 -30.11 29.52 11.12
C ALA A 203 -29.92 29.13 12.60
N LYS A 204 -30.32 27.91 12.96
CA LYS A 204 -30.16 27.37 14.32
C LYS A 204 -28.71 27.41 14.81
N TRP A 205 -27.74 27.13 13.96
CA TRP A 205 -26.33 26.97 14.34
C TRP A 205 -25.45 28.15 13.90
N THR A 206 -25.91 28.98 12.97
CA THR A 206 -25.14 30.11 12.43
C THR A 206 -25.50 31.47 13.05
N ALA A 207 -26.44 31.53 13.99
CA ALA A 207 -26.60 32.74 14.81
C ALA A 207 -25.27 33.07 15.54
N PRO A 208 -24.81 34.34 15.56
CA PRO A 208 -23.63 34.75 16.31
C PRO A 208 -23.75 34.40 17.79
N ILE A 209 -22.64 33.97 18.41
CA ILE A 209 -22.63 33.68 19.85
C ILE A 209 -22.75 35.00 20.63
N PRO A 210 -23.68 35.13 21.61
CA PRO A 210 -23.86 36.37 22.36
C PRO A 210 -22.59 36.80 23.10
N GLY A 211 -22.23 38.08 23.00
CA GLY A 211 -21.09 38.67 23.71
C GLY A 211 -20.14 39.43 22.79
N SER A 212 -18.93 39.71 23.28
CA SER A 212 -17.89 40.45 22.54
C SER A 212 -17.21 39.63 21.44
N ASN A 213 -17.38 38.31 21.44
CA ASN A 213 -16.76 37.40 20.48
C ASN A 213 -17.83 36.55 19.76
N PRO A 214 -18.31 36.97 18.57
CA PRO A 214 -19.42 36.31 17.86
C PRO A 214 -19.10 34.89 17.37
N VAL A 215 -17.83 34.49 17.36
CA VAL A 215 -17.38 33.13 17.02
C VAL A 215 -17.06 32.27 18.24
N GLY A 216 -17.11 32.83 19.45
CA GLY A 216 -16.80 32.14 20.70
C GLY A 216 -15.32 31.83 20.91
N GLU A 217 -15.00 31.25 22.07
CA GLU A 217 -13.62 30.93 22.49
C GLU A 217 -13.20 29.50 22.06
N ASP A 218 -11.96 29.07 22.30
CA ASP A 218 -11.54 27.70 21.95
C ASP A 218 -12.22 26.68 22.87
N ALA A 219 -13.20 25.94 22.35
CA ALA A 219 -13.96 24.92 23.07
C ALA A 219 -13.27 23.56 23.11
N ARG A 220 -11.99 23.41 22.71
CA ARG A 220 -11.32 22.10 22.64
C ARG A 220 -11.37 21.30 23.95
N TYR A 221 -11.38 21.98 25.09
CA TYR A 221 -11.42 21.37 26.43
C TYR A 221 -12.83 21.30 27.03
N GLU A 222 -13.86 21.70 26.29
CA GLU A 222 -15.24 21.55 26.73
C GLU A 222 -15.64 20.06 26.69
N PRO A 223 -16.34 19.54 27.72
CA PRO A 223 -16.76 18.15 27.76
C PRO A 223 -17.58 17.71 26.53
N ALA A 224 -18.44 18.60 26.01
CA ALA A 224 -19.21 18.34 24.81
C ALA A 224 -18.32 18.15 23.57
N HIS A 225 -17.22 18.91 23.47
CA HIS A 225 -16.27 18.80 22.36
C HIS A 225 -15.49 17.49 22.43
N GLU A 226 -15.02 17.11 23.62
CA GLU A 226 -14.35 15.83 23.83
C GLU A 226 -15.30 14.65 23.56
N SER A 227 -16.52 14.71 24.09
CA SER A 227 -17.60 13.74 23.85
C SER A 227 -17.84 13.54 22.34
N THR A 228 -18.09 14.63 21.61
CA THR A 228 -18.33 14.60 20.15
C THR A 228 -17.17 13.92 19.42
N ARG A 229 -15.93 14.27 19.77
CA ARG A 229 -14.74 13.72 19.10
C ARG A 229 -14.49 12.26 19.45
N ASN A 230 -14.73 11.87 20.69
CA ASN A 230 -14.58 10.48 21.15
C ASN A 230 -15.61 9.58 20.49
N GLU A 231 -16.87 10.03 20.39
CA GLU A 231 -17.93 9.31 19.70
C GLU A 231 -17.61 9.12 18.22
N VAL A 232 -17.30 10.19 17.49
CA VAL A 232 -16.94 10.08 16.07
C VAL A 232 -15.65 9.28 15.87
N GLY A 233 -14.70 9.37 16.80
CA GLY A 233 -13.46 8.60 16.80
C GLY A 233 -13.67 7.08 16.86
N LYS A 234 -14.84 6.59 17.31
CA LYS A 234 -15.18 5.17 17.26
C LYS A 234 -15.22 4.63 15.84
N LEU A 235 -15.53 5.45 14.83
CA LEU A 235 -15.48 5.04 13.41
C LEU A 235 -14.08 4.63 12.95
N GLU A 236 -13.05 5.22 13.56
CA GLU A 236 -11.65 4.98 13.22
C GLU A 236 -10.98 3.98 14.19
N SER A 237 -11.67 3.60 15.26
CA SER A 237 -11.16 2.70 16.30
C SER A 237 -11.50 1.25 15.99
N VAL A 238 -10.48 0.38 16.00
CA VAL A 238 -10.64 -1.08 15.83
C VAL A 238 -11.42 -1.71 17.01
N THR A 239 -11.42 -1.04 18.17
CA THR A 239 -12.15 -1.44 19.38
C THR A 239 -13.36 -0.55 19.66
N GLY A 240 -13.70 0.38 18.74
CA GLY A 240 -14.81 1.30 18.88
C GLY A 240 -16.15 0.57 18.77
N GLY A 241 -17.11 0.94 19.63
CA GLY A 241 -18.52 0.53 19.48
C GLY A 241 -19.23 1.33 18.39
N GLU A 242 -20.54 1.15 18.24
CA GLU A 242 -21.35 2.02 17.40
C GLU A 242 -21.29 3.47 17.89
N VAL A 243 -21.31 4.40 16.95
CA VAL A 243 -21.32 5.84 17.24
C VAL A 243 -22.72 6.22 17.71
N ASP A 244 -22.80 6.90 18.86
CA ASP A 244 -24.04 7.50 19.29
C ASP A 244 -24.24 8.83 18.54
N TRP A 245 -24.92 8.77 17.39
CA TRP A 245 -25.19 9.95 16.56
C TRP A 245 -26.15 10.94 17.22
N ASP A 246 -27.00 10.50 18.15
CA ASP A 246 -27.85 11.38 18.95
C ASP A 246 -27.00 12.22 19.92
N ALA A 247 -26.03 11.59 20.59
CA ALA A 247 -25.06 12.29 21.43
C ALA A 247 -24.22 13.27 20.60
N VAL A 248 -23.70 12.85 19.44
CA VAL A 248 -22.92 13.72 18.53
C VAL A 248 -23.75 14.94 18.11
N LYS A 249 -25.00 14.75 17.68
CA LYS A 249 -25.86 15.87 17.25
C LYS A 249 -26.14 16.85 18.38
N ARG A 250 -26.47 16.34 19.56
CA ARG A 250 -26.75 17.13 20.77
C ARG A 250 -25.51 17.95 21.17
N ASP A 251 -24.37 17.29 21.35
CA ASP A 251 -23.14 17.92 21.83
C ASP A 251 -22.55 18.89 20.80
N ALA A 252 -22.53 18.52 19.52
CA ALA A 252 -22.09 19.41 18.46
C ALA A 252 -23.00 20.63 18.30
N THR A 253 -24.31 20.49 18.52
CA THR A 253 -25.24 21.63 18.54
C THR A 253 -24.93 22.56 19.70
N THR A 254 -24.75 22.04 20.92
CA THR A 254 -24.38 22.85 22.09
C THR A 254 -23.11 23.64 21.84
N ILE A 255 -22.08 23.00 21.26
CA ILE A 255 -20.82 23.67 20.94
C ILE A 255 -21.04 24.83 19.95
N LEU A 256 -21.71 24.57 18.81
CA LEU A 256 -21.88 25.56 17.74
C LEU A 256 -22.79 26.72 18.13
N VAL A 257 -23.75 26.50 19.03
CA VAL A 257 -24.69 27.53 19.48
C VAL A 257 -24.12 28.35 20.64
N GLU A 258 -23.45 27.72 21.59
CA GLU A 258 -23.11 28.36 22.87
C GLU A 258 -21.62 28.64 23.06
N LYS A 259 -20.74 27.87 22.43
CA LYS A 259 -19.32 27.83 22.80
C LYS A 259 -18.41 28.39 21.71
N ASN A 260 -18.43 27.78 20.52
CA ASN A 260 -17.56 28.19 19.44
C ASN A 260 -18.07 27.82 18.04
N LYS A 261 -17.66 28.59 17.03
CA LYS A 261 -17.85 28.25 15.63
C LYS A 261 -16.67 27.38 15.19
N ASP A 262 -16.85 26.06 15.17
CA ASP A 262 -15.82 25.10 14.79
C ASP A 262 -16.26 24.26 13.58
N LEU A 263 -15.47 24.32 12.50
CA LEU A 263 -15.76 23.65 11.24
C LEU A 263 -15.68 22.11 11.35
N LEU A 264 -14.82 21.57 12.21
CA LEU A 264 -14.74 20.12 12.43
C LEU A 264 -16.00 19.63 13.14
N ILE A 265 -16.44 20.36 14.17
CA ILE A 265 -17.68 20.04 14.89
C ILE A 265 -18.89 20.19 13.96
N ALA A 266 -18.90 21.20 13.10
CA ALA A 266 -19.95 21.36 12.07
C ALA A 266 -19.95 20.21 11.05
N ALA A 267 -18.78 19.68 10.67
CA ALA A 267 -18.69 18.51 9.79
C ALA A 267 -19.24 17.24 10.48
N TYR A 268 -18.93 17.05 11.76
CA TYR A 268 -19.50 15.96 12.57
C TYR A 268 -21.02 16.09 12.74
N LEU A 269 -21.52 17.30 12.97
CA LEU A 269 -22.94 17.59 13.03
C LEU A 269 -23.64 17.33 11.69
N ALA A 270 -23.05 17.75 10.57
CA ALA A 270 -23.59 17.49 9.24
C ALA A 270 -23.72 15.98 8.98
N ARG A 271 -22.76 15.18 9.43
CA ARG A 271 -22.84 13.72 9.39
C ARG A 271 -23.97 13.18 10.27
N ALA A 272 -24.09 13.65 11.51
CA ALA A 272 -25.15 13.23 12.42
C ALA A 272 -26.55 13.56 11.87
N LEU A 273 -26.70 14.75 11.26
CA LEU A 273 -27.93 15.15 10.59
C LEU A 273 -28.28 14.23 9.41
N HIS A 274 -27.27 13.84 8.61
CA HIS A 274 -27.47 12.89 7.53
C HIS A 274 -27.94 11.52 8.03
N VAL A 275 -27.24 10.94 9.02
CA VAL A 275 -27.57 9.61 9.56
C VAL A 275 -29.00 9.57 10.11
N GLN A 276 -29.46 10.65 10.74
CA GLN A 276 -30.80 10.70 11.34
C GLN A 276 -31.91 11.15 10.39
N GLY A 277 -31.58 11.98 9.41
CA GLY A 277 -32.54 12.70 8.57
C GLY A 277 -32.42 12.39 7.07
N GLY A 278 -31.61 11.39 6.69
CA GLY A 278 -31.35 11.03 5.30
C GLY A 278 -30.78 12.20 4.49
N PHE A 279 -31.17 12.30 3.21
CA PHE A 279 -30.70 13.38 2.34
C PHE A 279 -31.21 14.76 2.76
N LYS A 280 -32.40 14.86 3.33
CA LYS A 280 -32.92 16.11 3.90
C LYS A 280 -32.02 16.64 5.04
N GLY A 281 -31.59 15.74 5.93
CA GLY A 281 -30.64 16.09 7.00
C GLY A 281 -29.26 16.48 6.45
N LEU A 282 -28.81 15.83 5.37
CA LEU A 282 -27.57 16.19 4.71
C LEU A 282 -27.61 17.57 4.03
N VAL A 283 -28.74 17.93 3.41
CA VAL A 283 -28.98 19.27 2.85
C VAL A 283 -28.82 20.34 3.94
N GLN A 284 -29.37 20.11 5.14
CA GLN A 284 -29.17 20.99 6.30
C GLN A 284 -27.70 21.06 6.73
N GLY A 285 -27.00 19.93 6.73
CA GLY A 285 -25.56 19.87 7.02
C GLY A 285 -24.70 20.66 6.02
N MET A 286 -25.01 20.57 4.72
CA MET A 286 -24.32 21.32 3.66
C MET A 286 -24.59 22.82 3.75
N ALA A 287 -25.84 23.21 4.08
CA ALA A 287 -26.20 24.59 4.38
C ALA A 287 -25.40 25.12 5.58
N LEU A 288 -25.36 24.38 6.69
CA LEU A 288 -24.58 24.73 7.87
C LEU A 288 -23.11 25.00 7.54
N LEU A 289 -22.46 24.08 6.82
CA LEU A 289 -21.05 24.22 6.47
C LEU A 289 -20.80 25.42 5.55
N SER A 290 -21.70 25.67 4.60
CA SER A 290 -21.63 26.83 3.70
C SER A 290 -21.73 28.13 4.50
N GLU A 291 -22.78 28.28 5.30
CA GLU A 291 -23.05 29.49 6.08
C GLU A 291 -21.94 29.76 7.12
N LEU A 292 -21.41 28.71 7.76
CA LEU A 292 -20.31 28.86 8.70
C LEU A 292 -19.05 29.41 8.00
N CYS A 293 -18.74 28.90 6.82
CA CYS A 293 -17.62 29.37 6.01
C CYS A 293 -17.86 30.77 5.42
N GLU A 294 -19.10 31.12 5.09
CA GLU A 294 -19.42 32.45 4.57
C GLU A 294 -19.32 33.53 5.65
N GLN A 295 -19.98 33.31 6.78
CA GLN A 295 -20.18 34.30 7.84
C GLN A 295 -19.01 34.38 8.83
N PHE A 296 -18.34 33.27 9.13
CA PHE A 296 -17.39 33.19 10.24
C PHE A 296 -15.96 32.79 9.84
N TRP A 297 -15.63 32.82 8.54
CA TRP A 297 -14.34 32.35 8.01
C TRP A 297 -13.12 32.83 8.80
N ASP A 298 -12.99 34.13 9.08
CA ASP A 298 -11.76 34.65 9.67
C ASP A 298 -11.61 34.28 11.15
N GLY A 299 -12.73 34.10 11.87
CA GLY A 299 -12.76 33.84 13.31
C GLY A 299 -12.97 32.38 13.73
N MET A 300 -13.52 31.52 12.85
CA MET A 300 -13.87 30.15 13.20
C MET A 300 -12.65 29.24 13.45
N GLN A 301 -12.87 28.17 14.22
CA GLN A 301 -11.89 27.10 14.43
C GLN A 301 -12.01 26.02 13.34
N PRO A 302 -10.90 25.34 12.97
CA PRO A 302 -9.51 25.70 13.24
C PRO A 302 -9.13 27.08 12.68
N PRO A 303 -8.07 27.77 13.16
CA PRO A 303 -7.76 29.14 12.72
C PRO A 303 -7.40 29.21 11.22
N LYS A 304 -7.68 30.34 10.55
CA LYS A 304 -7.42 30.55 9.11
C LYS A 304 -5.99 30.20 8.67
N LYS A 305 -4.99 30.53 9.48
CA LYS A 305 -3.57 30.17 9.25
C LYS A 305 -3.31 28.65 9.17
N LYS A 306 -4.23 27.83 9.70
CA LYS A 306 -4.23 26.37 9.63
C LYS A 306 -5.28 25.88 8.63
N GLU A 307 -5.37 26.52 7.46
CA GLU A 307 -6.32 26.22 6.37
C GLU A 307 -6.40 24.72 6.04
N LYS A 308 -5.25 24.02 6.02
CA LYS A 308 -5.21 22.56 5.83
C LYS A 308 -6.07 21.78 6.83
N ARG A 309 -6.18 22.23 8.09
CA ARG A 309 -7.06 21.58 9.09
C ARG A 309 -8.54 21.81 8.79
N ARG A 310 -8.91 22.97 8.24
CA ARG A 310 -10.27 23.24 7.76
C ARG A 310 -10.61 22.36 6.56
N ALA A 311 -9.66 22.21 5.65
CA ALA A 311 -9.79 21.32 4.50
C ALA A 311 -10.02 19.88 4.94
N ASN A 312 -9.20 19.39 5.87
CA ASN A 312 -9.32 18.04 6.42
C ASN A 312 -10.68 17.78 7.09
N ALA A 313 -11.29 18.78 7.75
CA ALA A 313 -12.62 18.64 8.35
C ALA A 313 -13.70 18.40 7.29
N LEU A 314 -13.66 19.16 6.18
CA LEU A 314 -14.58 18.98 5.06
C LEU A 314 -14.30 17.69 4.29
N SER A 315 -13.03 17.39 4.02
CA SER A 315 -12.62 16.14 3.36
C SER A 315 -13.05 14.91 4.16
N TRP A 316 -12.92 14.93 5.49
CA TRP A 316 -13.43 13.84 6.32
C TRP A 316 -14.92 13.58 6.06
N LEU A 317 -15.76 14.63 6.04
CA LEU A 317 -17.18 14.46 5.76
C LEU A 317 -17.42 13.95 4.34
N PHE A 318 -16.76 14.55 3.35
CA PHE A 318 -16.94 14.20 1.94
C PHE A 318 -16.56 12.75 1.65
N ASP A 319 -15.45 12.27 2.22
CA ASP A 319 -15.01 10.89 2.07
C ASP A 319 -16.01 9.89 2.70
N GLN A 320 -16.63 10.26 3.84
CA GLN A 320 -17.67 9.42 4.46
C GLN A 320 -18.95 9.39 3.63
N LEU A 321 -19.38 10.54 3.10
CA LEU A 321 -20.58 10.64 2.26
C LEU A 321 -20.39 9.95 0.91
N GLU A 322 -19.22 10.08 0.28
CA GLU A 322 -18.91 9.43 -0.99
C GLU A 322 -19.05 7.90 -0.86
N ARG A 323 -18.48 7.31 0.20
CA ARG A 323 -18.58 5.87 0.46
C ARG A 323 -20.03 5.40 0.63
N GLU A 324 -20.83 6.17 1.35
CA GLU A 324 -22.23 5.83 1.64
C GLU A 324 -23.15 6.03 0.43
N ILE A 325 -23.00 7.14 -0.29
CA ILE A 325 -23.83 7.49 -1.44
C ILE A 325 -23.60 6.52 -2.61
N VAL A 326 -22.35 6.07 -2.84
CA VAL A 326 -22.03 5.16 -3.95
C VAL A 326 -22.74 3.81 -3.82
N GLU A 327 -22.94 3.31 -2.60
CA GLU A 327 -23.64 2.05 -2.34
C GLU A 327 -25.17 2.23 -2.20
N TYR A 328 -25.66 3.46 -2.08
CA TYR A 328 -27.05 3.78 -1.81
C TYR A 328 -27.95 3.63 -3.06
N LYS A 329 -29.11 3.01 -2.89
CA LYS A 329 -30.14 2.89 -3.94
C LYS A 329 -31.29 3.85 -3.63
N PRO A 330 -31.47 4.94 -4.39
CA PRO A 330 -32.49 5.94 -4.10
C PRO A 330 -33.91 5.43 -4.37
N GLU A 331 -34.85 5.86 -3.53
CA GLU A 331 -36.28 5.64 -3.74
C GLU A 331 -36.92 6.85 -4.47
N ALA A 332 -38.04 6.63 -5.18
CA ALA A 332 -38.74 7.69 -5.91
C ALA A 332 -39.20 8.85 -4.99
N LYS A 333 -39.49 8.57 -3.71
CA LYS A 333 -39.92 9.58 -2.72
C LYS A 333 -38.79 10.55 -2.33
N GLU A 334 -37.53 10.19 -2.58
CA GLU A 334 -36.34 10.96 -2.18
C GLU A 334 -35.84 11.87 -3.30
N ALA A 335 -36.47 11.83 -4.49
CA ALA A 335 -36.07 12.59 -5.66
C ALA A 335 -35.89 14.09 -5.38
N GLY A 336 -36.81 14.68 -4.60
CA GLY A 336 -36.75 16.10 -4.23
C GLY A 336 -35.58 16.43 -3.31
N ASP A 337 -35.33 15.59 -2.30
CA ASP A 337 -34.22 15.79 -1.35
C ASP A 337 -32.86 15.59 -2.03
N ILE A 338 -32.76 14.64 -2.97
CA ILE A 338 -31.54 14.38 -3.76
C ILE A 338 -31.26 15.56 -4.72
N ALA A 339 -32.29 16.11 -5.36
CA ALA A 339 -32.15 17.30 -6.20
C ALA A 339 -31.70 18.53 -5.38
N LEU A 340 -32.27 18.72 -4.18
CA LEU A 340 -31.83 19.76 -3.23
C LEU A 340 -30.40 19.54 -2.75
N LEU A 341 -29.98 18.29 -2.54
CA LEU A 341 -28.60 17.95 -2.20
C LEU A 341 -27.64 18.37 -3.31
N GLY A 342 -28.00 18.14 -4.58
CA GLY A 342 -27.22 18.61 -5.73
C GLY A 342 -27.03 20.12 -5.75
N LEU A 343 -28.06 20.89 -5.39
CA LEU A 343 -27.97 22.36 -5.26
C LEU A 343 -27.12 22.77 -4.05
N ALA A 344 -27.34 22.15 -2.89
CA ALA A 344 -26.59 22.43 -1.67
C ALA A 344 -25.09 22.15 -1.84
N TYR A 345 -24.76 21.04 -2.51
CA TYR A 345 -23.39 20.68 -2.85
C TYR A 345 -22.74 21.71 -3.79
N LYS A 346 -23.44 22.16 -4.84
CA LYS A 346 -22.94 23.21 -5.75
C LYS A 346 -22.66 24.51 -5.01
N HIS A 347 -23.55 24.90 -4.08
CA HIS A 347 -23.34 26.05 -3.21
C HIS A 347 -22.08 25.89 -2.37
N MET A 348 -21.95 24.77 -1.66
CA MET A 348 -20.77 24.49 -0.83
C MET A 348 -19.46 24.51 -1.64
N VAL A 349 -19.44 23.97 -2.86
CA VAL A 349 -18.27 24.01 -3.75
C VAL A 349 -17.92 25.45 -4.15
N SER A 350 -18.93 26.29 -4.41
CA SER A 350 -18.72 27.72 -4.67
C SER A 350 -18.06 28.41 -3.47
N VAL A 351 -18.58 28.18 -2.25
CA VAL A 351 -18.00 28.73 -1.01
C VAL A 351 -16.57 28.24 -0.80
N ILE A 352 -16.31 26.96 -1.04
CA ILE A 352 -14.96 26.40 -0.97
C ILE A 352 -14.02 27.12 -1.93
N GLY A 353 -14.43 27.30 -3.20
CA GLY A 353 -13.63 27.98 -4.22
C GLY A 353 -13.37 29.46 -3.92
N GLN A 354 -14.25 30.12 -3.16
CA GLN A 354 -14.09 31.51 -2.74
C GLN A 354 -13.22 31.67 -1.48
N LYS A 355 -13.33 30.74 -0.53
CA LYS A 355 -12.72 30.89 0.80
C LYS A 355 -11.35 30.22 0.94
N PHE A 356 -11.12 29.10 0.25
CA PHE A 356 -9.86 28.37 0.32
C PHE A 356 -8.87 28.87 -0.73
N GLU A 357 -7.69 29.28 -0.28
CA GLU A 357 -6.64 29.85 -1.14
C GLU A 357 -5.66 28.78 -1.62
N THR A 358 -5.09 28.00 -0.69
CA THR A 358 -3.97 27.08 -0.99
C THR A 358 -4.35 25.61 -0.77
N HIS A 359 -5.23 25.34 0.18
CA HIS A 359 -5.57 23.99 0.62
C HIS A 359 -7.08 23.68 0.51
N ALA A 360 -7.68 23.82 -0.67
CA ALA A 360 -9.08 23.42 -0.86
C ALA A 360 -9.27 21.89 -0.68
N PRO A 361 -10.36 21.43 -0.03
CA PRO A 361 -10.69 20.02 0.04
C PRO A 361 -11.02 19.45 -1.35
N GLY A 362 -10.76 18.16 -1.56
CA GLY A 362 -11.20 17.45 -2.76
C GLY A 362 -12.72 17.35 -2.82
N THR A 363 -13.33 17.83 -3.90
CA THR A 363 -14.80 17.86 -4.05
C THR A 363 -15.31 16.87 -5.11
N ARG A 364 -14.45 16.45 -6.04
CA ARG A 364 -14.84 15.68 -7.24
C ARG A 364 -15.51 14.33 -6.93
N GLY A 365 -14.98 13.56 -5.99
CA GLY A 365 -15.54 12.24 -5.69
C GLY A 365 -16.99 12.33 -5.20
N LEU A 366 -17.27 13.24 -4.26
CA LEU A 366 -18.64 13.54 -3.83
C LEU A 366 -19.53 14.10 -4.95
N ARG A 367 -19.00 14.93 -5.87
CA ARG A 367 -19.76 15.38 -7.06
C ARG A 367 -20.22 14.17 -7.87
N ASP A 368 -19.28 13.30 -8.23
CA ASP A 368 -19.54 12.17 -9.11
C ASP A 368 -20.51 11.19 -8.45
N ALA A 369 -20.41 10.99 -7.12
CA ALA A 369 -21.36 10.21 -6.33
C ALA A 369 -22.77 10.82 -6.34
N ILE A 370 -22.92 12.12 -6.07
CA ILE A 370 -24.23 12.81 -6.10
C ILE A 370 -24.83 12.77 -7.51
N SER A 371 -24.05 13.01 -8.56
CA SER A 371 -24.55 12.93 -9.94
C SER A 371 -25.01 11.51 -10.31
N ARG A 372 -24.31 10.47 -9.87
CA ARG A 372 -24.76 9.08 -10.04
C ARG A 372 -26.05 8.80 -9.27
N LEU A 373 -26.14 9.30 -8.05
CA LEU A 373 -27.35 9.19 -7.22
C LEU A 373 -28.55 9.84 -7.90
N GLU A 374 -28.41 11.08 -8.39
CA GLU A 374 -29.42 11.81 -9.17
C GLU A 374 -29.89 11.01 -10.40
N MET A 375 -28.96 10.41 -11.15
CA MET A 375 -29.28 9.58 -12.32
C MET A 375 -29.94 8.25 -11.97
N SER A 376 -29.75 7.75 -10.75
CA SER A 376 -30.24 6.44 -10.30
C SER A 376 -31.62 6.51 -9.65
N VAL A 377 -32.16 7.72 -9.43
CA VAL A 377 -33.50 7.91 -8.88
C VAL A 377 -34.54 7.29 -9.82
N PRO A 378 -35.33 6.30 -9.36
CA PRO A 378 -36.41 5.74 -10.16
C PRO A 378 -37.37 6.85 -10.59
N LYS A 379 -37.61 6.97 -11.90
CA LYS A 379 -38.63 7.90 -12.41
C LYS A 379 -39.98 7.51 -11.79
N PRO A 380 -40.73 8.45 -11.23
CA PRO A 380 -42.02 8.15 -10.61
C PRO A 380 -42.93 7.46 -11.63
N GLU A 381 -43.43 6.27 -11.29
CA GLU A 381 -44.40 5.55 -12.12
C GLU A 381 -45.66 6.41 -12.28
N PRO A 382 -46.14 6.65 -13.51
CA PRO A 382 -47.45 7.25 -13.70
C PRO A 382 -48.52 6.34 -13.10
N LYS A 383 -49.39 6.90 -12.24
CA LYS A 383 -50.57 6.21 -11.67
C LYS A 383 -51.39 5.55 -12.80
N PRO A 384 -51.91 4.32 -12.60
CA PRO A 384 -52.57 3.57 -13.66
C PRO A 384 -54.02 4.00 -13.87
N GLU A 385 -54.37 4.33 -15.11
CA GLU A 385 -55.76 4.33 -15.63
C GLU A 385 -55.96 3.16 -16.63
N PRO A 386 -57.20 2.66 -16.81
CA PRO A 386 -57.48 1.26 -17.13
C PRO A 386 -57.37 0.87 -18.63
N LYS A 387 -56.97 -0.39 -18.85
CA LYS A 387 -56.82 -1.12 -20.14
C LYS A 387 -58.06 -1.07 -21.06
N PRO A 388 -57.81 -1.22 -22.38
CA PRO A 388 -58.39 -2.38 -23.09
C PRO A 388 -57.32 -3.24 -23.79
N GLU A 389 -57.55 -4.56 -23.81
CA GLU A 389 -56.75 -5.61 -24.45
C GLU A 389 -57.24 -5.92 -25.92
N PRO A 390 -56.74 -6.97 -26.62
CA PRO A 390 -55.43 -7.05 -27.29
C PRO A 390 -55.55 -7.59 -28.74
N LYS A 391 -54.41 -7.66 -29.46
CA LYS A 391 -53.92 -8.73 -30.40
C LYS A 391 -53.17 -8.15 -31.61
N PRO A 392 -52.36 -8.95 -32.35
CA PRO A 392 -51.58 -10.12 -31.95
C PRO A 392 -50.08 -10.02 -32.35
N VAL A 393 -49.33 -10.97 -31.80
CA VAL A 393 -47.89 -11.21 -31.95
C VAL A 393 -47.49 -11.56 -33.38
N VAL A 394 -46.39 -11.00 -33.88
CA VAL A 394 -45.56 -11.59 -34.94
C VAL A 394 -44.11 -11.62 -34.45
N GLN A 395 -43.50 -12.80 -34.51
CA GLN A 395 -42.12 -13.05 -34.12
C GLN A 395 -41.13 -12.72 -35.25
N THR A 396 -39.90 -12.40 -34.81
CA THR A 396 -38.60 -12.65 -35.46
C THR A 396 -38.28 -11.96 -36.80
N GLN A 397 -37.22 -11.15 -36.81
CA GLN A 397 -35.92 -11.60 -37.33
C GLN A 397 -34.78 -10.62 -36.96
N ALA A 398 -33.58 -11.20 -36.86
CA ALA A 398 -32.32 -10.59 -36.51
C ALA A 398 -31.87 -9.51 -37.50
N ALA A 399 -31.24 -8.44 -36.98
CA ALA A 399 -30.49 -7.48 -37.77
C ALA A 399 -29.04 -7.39 -37.27
N ALA A 400 -28.14 -7.44 -38.25
CA ALA A 400 -26.69 -7.43 -38.18
C ALA A 400 -26.12 -6.10 -37.64
N PRO A 401 -24.82 -6.05 -37.24
CA PRO A 401 -24.25 -4.96 -36.46
C PRO A 401 -23.91 -3.74 -37.33
N PRO A 402 -23.95 -2.50 -36.80
CA PRO A 402 -23.36 -1.35 -37.47
C PRO A 402 -21.86 -1.20 -37.16
N PRO A 403 -21.12 -0.49 -38.03
CA PRO A 403 -19.70 -0.70 -38.27
C PRO A 403 -18.77 0.16 -37.41
N ALA A 404 -17.51 -0.26 -37.43
CA ALA A 404 -16.35 0.42 -36.88
C ALA A 404 -16.24 1.87 -37.34
N ALA A 405 -16.08 2.78 -36.36
CA ALA A 405 -15.56 4.12 -36.57
C ALA A 405 -14.14 4.19 -35.97
N ALA A 406 -13.18 4.55 -36.80
CA ALA A 406 -11.78 4.83 -36.44
C ALA A 406 -11.63 6.31 -35.97
N PRO A 407 -10.41 6.72 -35.59
CA PRO A 407 -9.95 6.93 -34.23
C PRO A 407 -10.15 8.39 -33.75
N ALA A 408 -10.43 8.56 -32.45
CA ALA A 408 -10.43 9.86 -31.78
C ALA A 408 -9.00 10.26 -31.33
N PRO A 409 -8.70 11.57 -31.22
CA PRO A 409 -7.35 12.10 -31.12
C PRO A 409 -6.75 12.00 -29.71
N ALA A 410 -5.41 11.99 -29.68
CA ALA A 410 -4.60 12.05 -28.48
C ALA A 410 -4.82 13.35 -27.68
N ALA A 411 -5.06 13.24 -26.37
CA ALA A 411 -4.64 14.22 -25.37
C ALA A 411 -4.67 13.66 -23.94
N SER A 412 -3.46 13.56 -23.36
CA SER A 412 -3.10 13.80 -21.95
C SER A 412 -3.85 13.05 -20.84
N SER A 413 -3.30 11.92 -20.41
CA SER A 413 -3.46 11.42 -19.05
C SER A 413 -2.19 11.68 -18.25
N GLY A 414 -2.37 12.15 -17.02
CA GLY A 414 -1.28 12.37 -16.08
C GLY A 414 -1.71 13.20 -14.88
N ALA A 415 -2.83 12.85 -14.24
CA ALA A 415 -3.17 13.41 -12.94
C ALA A 415 -2.09 12.97 -11.93
N ALA A 416 -1.18 13.89 -11.63
CA ALA A 416 -0.07 13.65 -10.71
C ALA A 416 -0.60 13.31 -9.31
N ILE A 417 -0.15 12.16 -8.80
CA ILE A 417 -0.40 11.67 -7.45
C ILE A 417 0.27 12.66 -6.48
N SER A 418 -0.50 13.27 -5.58
CA SER A 418 0.00 14.21 -4.58
C SER A 418 0.83 13.49 -3.51
N ALA A 419 2.10 13.89 -3.34
CA ALA A 419 2.97 13.37 -2.30
C ALA A 419 2.47 13.78 -0.90
N PRO A 420 2.52 12.87 0.11
CA PRO A 420 2.13 13.18 1.47
C PRO A 420 3.09 14.21 2.10
N ALA A 421 2.52 15.20 2.79
CA ALA A 421 3.30 16.23 3.48
C ALA A 421 4.21 15.61 4.54
N ALA A 422 5.46 16.08 4.62
CA ALA A 422 6.45 15.66 5.61
C ALA A 422 5.85 15.74 7.03
N GLN A 423 5.48 14.59 7.57
CA GLN A 423 5.08 14.44 8.97
C GLN A 423 6.37 14.48 9.80
N ALA A 424 6.34 15.20 10.92
CA ALA A 424 7.41 15.14 11.90
C ALA A 424 7.63 13.68 12.31
N ALA A 425 8.90 13.27 12.47
CA ALA A 425 9.23 11.90 12.85
C ALA A 425 8.45 11.52 14.12
N PRO A 426 7.77 10.37 14.14
CA PRO A 426 7.00 9.94 15.31
C PRO A 426 7.91 9.82 16.53
N ALA A 427 7.51 10.44 17.64
CA ALA A 427 8.29 10.59 18.86
C ALA A 427 8.06 9.47 19.89
N SER A 428 7.11 8.57 19.63
CA SER A 428 6.79 7.41 20.48
C SER A 428 6.44 6.17 19.65
N ALA A 429 6.52 4.99 20.26
CA ALA A 429 6.13 3.73 19.64
C ALA A 429 4.67 3.74 19.14
N ASP A 430 3.75 4.31 19.91
CA ASP A 430 2.34 4.43 19.51
C ASP A 430 2.16 5.33 18.27
N GLN A 431 2.91 6.43 18.20
CA GLN A 431 2.92 7.31 17.03
C GLN A 431 3.51 6.62 15.78
N ILE A 432 4.49 5.72 15.96
CA ILE A 432 5.03 4.90 14.87
C ILE A 432 3.96 3.92 14.38
N VAL A 433 3.25 3.23 15.28
CA VAL A 433 2.18 2.30 14.92
C VAL A 433 1.05 3.02 14.19
N ASP A 434 0.62 4.18 14.67
CA ASP A 434 -0.40 5.01 14.01
C ASP A 434 0.08 5.55 12.64
N TYR A 435 1.36 5.89 12.51
CA TYR A 435 1.96 6.28 11.23
C TYR A 435 1.94 5.11 10.25
N LEU A 436 2.40 3.92 10.67
CA LEU A 436 2.37 2.71 9.85
C LEU A 436 0.95 2.30 9.45
N ARG A 437 -0.05 2.53 10.31
CA ARG A 437 -1.48 2.34 9.96
C ARG A 437 -1.88 3.24 8.79
N LYS A 438 -1.55 4.54 8.85
CA LYS A 438 -1.86 5.52 7.79
C LYS A 438 -1.13 5.20 6.48
N VAL A 439 0.14 4.83 6.55
CA VAL A 439 0.90 4.38 5.36
C VAL A 439 0.27 3.14 4.75
N GLY A 440 -0.20 2.20 5.59
CA GLY A 440 -0.97 1.05 5.14
C GLY A 440 -2.25 1.47 4.40
N ASP A 441 -2.99 2.46 4.89
CA ASP A 441 -4.20 2.95 4.22
C ASP A 441 -3.91 3.53 2.83
N ASP A 442 -2.83 4.30 2.70
CA ASP A 442 -2.39 4.85 1.40
C ASP A 442 -2.01 3.73 0.42
N PHE A 443 -1.33 2.68 0.91
CA PHE A 443 -0.97 1.51 0.11
C PHE A 443 -2.19 0.69 -0.32
N VAL A 444 -3.20 0.53 0.54
CA VAL A 444 -4.47 -0.13 0.16
C VAL A 444 -5.15 0.66 -0.98
N SER A 445 -5.17 2.00 -0.91
CA SER A 445 -5.74 2.83 -1.97
C SER A 445 -4.96 2.72 -3.29
N ALA A 446 -3.63 2.72 -3.22
CA ALA A 446 -2.77 2.53 -4.40
C ALA A 446 -2.96 1.14 -5.03
N ALA A 447 -3.02 0.08 -4.21
CA ALA A 447 -3.26 -1.28 -4.67
C ALA A 447 -4.61 -1.42 -5.40
N ALA A 448 -5.67 -0.77 -4.92
CA ALA A 448 -6.96 -0.78 -5.60
C ALA A 448 -6.86 -0.17 -7.01
N LYS A 449 -6.25 1.01 -7.15
CA LYS A 449 -6.08 1.67 -8.46
C LYS A 449 -5.19 0.88 -9.43
N LEU A 450 -4.11 0.28 -8.92
CA LEU A 450 -3.22 -0.56 -9.73
C LEU A 450 -3.94 -1.80 -10.24
N ARG A 451 -4.79 -2.40 -9.40
CA ARG A 451 -5.60 -3.56 -9.76
C ARG A 451 -6.67 -3.22 -10.80
N GLU A 452 -7.36 -2.08 -10.66
CA GLU A 452 -8.31 -1.58 -11.67
C GLU A 452 -7.64 -1.39 -13.03
N ALA A 453 -6.38 -0.93 -13.05
CA ALA A 453 -5.62 -0.73 -14.28
C ALA A 453 -5.17 -2.06 -14.92
N ASN A 454 -4.75 -3.04 -14.11
CA ASN A 454 -4.32 -4.35 -14.59
C ASN A 454 -4.48 -5.44 -13.52
N LEU A 455 -5.51 -6.29 -13.70
CA LEU A 455 -5.76 -7.46 -12.85
C LEU A 455 -4.67 -8.54 -12.91
N ALA A 456 -3.86 -8.56 -13.98
CA ALA A 456 -2.78 -9.53 -14.13
C ALA A 456 -1.47 -9.08 -13.46
N ASP A 457 -1.36 -7.81 -13.05
CA ASP A 457 -0.15 -7.29 -12.39
C ASP A 457 -0.04 -7.88 -10.96
N PRO A 458 1.07 -8.53 -10.59
CA PRO A 458 1.27 -9.01 -9.22
C PRO A 458 1.43 -7.91 -8.17
N LEU A 459 1.87 -6.71 -8.57
CA LEU A 459 2.18 -5.60 -7.66
C LEU A 459 1.01 -5.18 -6.74
N PRO A 460 -0.23 -4.92 -7.24
CA PRO A 460 -1.36 -4.57 -6.39
C PRO A 460 -1.64 -5.59 -5.28
N TYR A 461 -1.51 -6.88 -5.58
CA TYR A 461 -1.77 -7.94 -4.61
C TYR A 461 -0.68 -8.02 -3.53
N ARG A 462 0.60 -7.84 -3.91
CA ARG A 462 1.73 -7.76 -2.96
C ARG A 462 1.58 -6.58 -2.00
N ILE A 463 1.32 -5.39 -2.55
CA ILE A 463 1.15 -4.16 -1.76
C ILE A 463 -0.03 -4.32 -0.80
N MET A 464 -1.16 -4.85 -1.26
CA MET A 464 -2.33 -5.09 -0.42
C MET A 464 -1.98 -5.93 0.81
N ARG A 465 -1.33 -7.10 0.64
CA ARG A 465 -1.00 -7.97 1.78
C ARG A 465 0.00 -7.32 2.73
N ILE A 466 1.00 -6.59 2.22
CA ILE A 466 1.94 -5.85 3.08
C ILE A 466 1.18 -4.77 3.88
N ALA A 467 0.34 -4.00 3.22
CA ALA A 467 -0.37 -2.86 3.80
C ALA A 467 -1.30 -3.25 4.95
N LEU A 468 -2.07 -4.34 4.77
CA LEU A 468 -3.04 -4.81 5.76
C LEU A 468 -2.41 -5.17 7.12
N PHE A 469 -1.15 -5.63 7.10
CA PHE A 469 -0.45 -6.15 8.27
C PHE A 469 0.85 -5.39 8.60
N LEU A 470 1.05 -4.21 8.02
CA LEU A 470 2.27 -3.40 8.18
C LEU A 470 2.58 -3.05 9.64
N HIS A 471 1.53 -2.81 10.44
CA HIS A 471 1.62 -2.42 11.86
C HIS A 471 1.17 -3.55 12.81
N ILE A 472 0.86 -4.74 12.29
CA ILE A 472 0.32 -5.86 13.05
C ILE A 472 1.36 -6.98 13.04
N SER A 473 1.91 -7.31 14.21
CA SER A 473 2.93 -8.37 14.34
C SER A 473 2.42 -9.62 15.05
N ASN A 474 1.29 -9.53 15.75
CA ASN A 474 0.66 -10.61 16.49
C ASN A 474 -0.84 -10.63 16.17
N PRO A 475 -1.51 -11.80 16.26
CA PRO A 475 -2.96 -11.87 16.13
C PRO A 475 -3.65 -11.01 17.21
N PRO A 476 -4.87 -10.52 16.94
CA PRO A 476 -5.65 -9.83 17.97
C PRO A 476 -5.93 -10.76 19.16
N PRO A 477 -6.08 -10.23 20.39
CA PRO A 477 -6.42 -11.04 21.54
C PRO A 477 -7.73 -11.81 21.32
N SER A 478 -7.69 -13.13 21.54
CA SER A 478 -8.85 -14.01 21.51
C SER A 478 -9.45 -14.20 22.91
N GLY A 479 -10.73 -14.55 22.95
CA GLY A 479 -11.39 -15.02 24.17
C GLY A 479 -10.92 -16.43 24.58
N PRO A 480 -11.34 -16.91 25.76
CA PRO A 480 -11.08 -18.28 26.24
C PRO A 480 -11.63 -19.38 25.31
N ASP A 481 -12.58 -19.01 24.46
CA ASP A 481 -13.26 -19.83 23.46
C ASP A 481 -12.53 -19.89 22.10
N GLY A 482 -11.39 -19.21 21.96
CA GLY A 482 -10.63 -19.17 20.70
C GLY A 482 -11.18 -18.18 19.66
N ASN A 483 -12.17 -17.36 20.03
CA ASN A 483 -12.81 -16.42 19.13
C ASN A 483 -12.28 -14.99 19.31
N LEU A 484 -12.12 -14.28 18.19
CA LEU A 484 -11.81 -12.87 18.15
C LEU A 484 -13.06 -12.03 18.43
N LYS A 485 -12.88 -10.80 18.94
CA LYS A 485 -13.98 -9.82 19.08
C LYS A 485 -14.41 -9.18 17.74
N LEU A 486 -13.84 -9.64 16.62
CA LEU A 486 -14.08 -9.11 15.28
C LEU A 486 -15.28 -9.82 14.62
N PRO A 487 -16.15 -9.10 13.91
CA PRO A 487 -17.24 -9.73 13.16
C PRO A 487 -16.70 -10.44 11.90
N PRO A 488 -17.34 -11.54 11.45
CA PRO A 488 -17.01 -12.16 10.17
C PRO A 488 -17.49 -11.30 8.99
N PRO A 489 -17.07 -11.62 7.75
CA PRO A 489 -17.72 -11.11 6.54
C PRO A 489 -19.23 -11.37 6.58
N PRO A 490 -20.09 -10.42 6.14
CA PRO A 490 -21.53 -10.59 6.15
C PRO A 490 -21.96 -11.81 5.31
N PRO A 491 -22.95 -12.61 5.76
CA PRO A 491 -23.41 -13.80 5.03
C PRO A 491 -23.85 -13.50 3.60
N ASP A 492 -24.43 -12.32 3.35
CA ASP A 492 -24.86 -11.91 2.01
C ASP A 492 -23.70 -11.64 1.05
N VAL A 493 -22.54 -11.19 1.56
CA VAL A 493 -21.31 -11.06 0.78
C VAL A 493 -20.82 -12.45 0.36
N ILE A 494 -20.81 -13.41 1.30
CA ILE A 494 -20.40 -14.79 1.00
C ILE A 494 -21.33 -15.44 -0.04
N LYS A 495 -22.65 -15.32 0.13
CA LYS A 495 -23.64 -15.81 -0.87
C LYS A 495 -23.44 -15.18 -2.24
N ARG A 496 -23.15 -13.86 -2.29
CA ARG A 496 -22.88 -13.15 -3.55
C ARG A 496 -21.61 -13.68 -4.21
N LEU A 497 -20.54 -13.91 -3.46
CA LEU A 497 -19.30 -14.51 -3.95
C LEU A 497 -19.52 -15.93 -4.49
N ASP A 498 -20.30 -16.75 -3.79
CA ASP A 498 -20.65 -18.11 -4.24
C ASP A 498 -21.46 -18.09 -5.54
N LEU A 499 -22.42 -17.16 -5.66
CA LEU A 499 -23.19 -16.97 -6.90
C LEU A 499 -22.31 -16.48 -8.06
N MET A 500 -21.39 -15.55 -7.80
CA MET A 500 -20.43 -15.09 -8.80
C MET A 500 -19.52 -16.23 -9.27
N ARG A 501 -19.07 -17.09 -8.34
CA ARG A 501 -18.24 -18.27 -8.64
C ARG A 501 -18.99 -19.27 -9.51
N ALA A 502 -20.24 -19.58 -9.18
CA ALA A 502 -21.08 -20.47 -9.98
C ALA A 502 -21.27 -19.97 -11.42
N ASN A 503 -21.20 -18.64 -11.63
CA ASN A 503 -21.31 -18.00 -12.94
C ASN A 503 -19.95 -17.61 -13.56
N ALA A 504 -18.83 -18.11 -13.03
CA ALA A 504 -17.47 -17.81 -13.50
C ALA A 504 -17.16 -16.30 -13.62
N LYS A 505 -17.76 -15.46 -12.75
CA LYS A 505 -17.52 -14.01 -12.71
C LYS A 505 -16.23 -13.67 -11.97
N TRP A 506 -15.11 -14.20 -12.44
CA TRP A 506 -13.83 -14.16 -11.73
C TRP A 506 -13.31 -12.75 -11.43
N ALA A 507 -13.36 -11.82 -12.39
CA ALA A 507 -12.92 -10.43 -12.15
C ALA A 507 -13.75 -9.73 -11.05
N ALA A 508 -15.06 -9.98 -10.99
CA ALA A 508 -15.93 -9.43 -9.95
C ALA A 508 -15.64 -10.03 -8.57
N ILE A 509 -15.27 -11.32 -8.51
CA ILE A 509 -14.82 -11.97 -7.26
C ILE A 509 -13.54 -11.32 -6.76
N VAL A 510 -12.56 -11.06 -7.64
CA VAL A 510 -11.32 -10.38 -7.26
C VAL A 510 -11.62 -9.01 -6.65
N GLU A 511 -12.45 -8.19 -7.28
CA GLU A 511 -12.76 -6.86 -6.74
C GLU A 511 -13.53 -6.90 -5.41
N GLU A 512 -14.53 -7.77 -5.30
CA GLU A 512 -15.32 -7.91 -4.07
C GLU A 512 -14.45 -8.41 -2.90
N CYS A 513 -13.61 -9.43 -3.13
CA CYS A 513 -12.72 -9.96 -2.11
C CYS A 513 -11.67 -8.93 -1.71
N GLU A 514 -10.93 -8.37 -2.66
CA GLU A 514 -9.84 -7.43 -2.40
C GLU A 514 -10.33 -6.11 -1.77
N GLY A 515 -11.50 -5.61 -2.17
CA GLY A 515 -12.14 -4.44 -1.54
C GLY A 515 -12.58 -4.71 -0.10
N SER A 516 -12.94 -5.95 0.22
CA SER A 516 -13.38 -6.36 1.56
C SER A 516 -12.23 -6.60 2.55
N LEU A 517 -11.02 -6.90 2.07
CA LEU A 517 -9.88 -7.29 2.91
C LEU A 517 -9.48 -6.23 3.94
N LYS A 518 -9.66 -4.92 3.69
CA LYS A 518 -9.34 -3.91 4.71
C LYS A 518 -10.15 -4.08 5.99
N ARG A 519 -11.45 -4.41 5.82
CA ARG A 519 -12.42 -4.60 6.90
C ARG A 519 -12.33 -6.01 7.49
N PHE A 520 -12.10 -7.01 6.65
CA PHE A 520 -12.08 -8.42 7.04
C PHE A 520 -10.71 -9.08 6.81
N ARG A 521 -9.62 -8.38 7.16
CA ARG A 521 -8.23 -8.77 6.85
C ARG A 521 -7.82 -10.13 7.38
N PHE A 522 -8.47 -10.61 8.43
CA PHE A 522 -8.17 -11.91 9.03
C PHE A 522 -9.02 -13.06 8.43
N SER A 523 -9.91 -12.77 7.49
CA SER A 523 -10.64 -13.82 6.75
C SER A 523 -9.71 -14.43 5.69
N ILE A 524 -9.16 -15.61 6.00
CA ILE A 524 -8.32 -16.36 5.06
C ILE A 524 -9.12 -16.81 3.84
N ASP A 525 -10.43 -17.07 4.00
CA ASP A 525 -11.36 -17.37 2.92
C ASP A 525 -11.41 -16.29 1.83
N LEU A 526 -11.35 -14.99 2.19
CA LEU A 526 -11.33 -13.92 1.19
C LEU A 526 -10.02 -13.92 0.39
N HIS A 527 -8.90 -14.24 1.02
CA HIS A 527 -7.62 -14.37 0.33
C HIS A 527 -7.60 -15.58 -0.61
N GLN A 528 -8.12 -16.73 -0.16
CA GLN A 528 -8.25 -17.94 -0.98
C GLN A 528 -9.13 -17.70 -2.21
N ARG A 529 -10.29 -17.06 -2.03
CA ARG A 529 -11.21 -16.74 -3.14
C ARG A 529 -10.60 -15.77 -4.14
N SER A 530 -9.77 -14.82 -3.68
CA SER A 530 -8.99 -13.94 -4.55
C SER A 530 -8.00 -14.74 -5.40
N ALA A 531 -7.25 -15.65 -4.79
CA ALA A 531 -6.31 -16.52 -5.50
C ALA A 531 -7.02 -17.44 -6.52
N GLN A 532 -8.14 -18.08 -6.11
CA GLN A 532 -8.96 -18.92 -6.98
C GLN A 532 -9.51 -18.15 -8.19
N ALA A 533 -9.97 -16.91 -7.99
CA ALA A 533 -10.48 -16.09 -9.07
C ALA A 533 -9.37 -15.64 -10.03
N LEU A 534 -8.17 -15.33 -9.54
CA LEU A 534 -7.01 -15.03 -10.38
C LEU A 534 -6.57 -16.26 -11.20
N ALA A 535 -6.62 -17.45 -10.61
CA ALA A 535 -6.40 -18.70 -11.32
C ALA A 535 -7.46 -18.90 -12.43
N GLY A 536 -8.73 -18.63 -12.13
CA GLY A 536 -9.84 -18.69 -13.10
C GLY A 536 -9.70 -17.69 -14.26
N LEU A 537 -8.96 -16.60 -14.08
CA LEU A 537 -8.61 -15.63 -15.14
C LEU A 537 -7.31 -15.99 -15.88
N GLY A 538 -6.56 -17.00 -15.43
CA GLY A 538 -5.23 -17.34 -15.96
C GLY A 538 -4.13 -16.35 -15.56
N HIS A 539 -4.32 -15.59 -14.48
CA HIS A 539 -3.35 -14.59 -14.00
C HIS A 539 -2.40 -15.21 -12.96
N ALA A 540 -1.54 -16.14 -13.41
CA ALA A 540 -0.69 -16.95 -12.54
C ALA A 540 0.27 -16.12 -11.66
N GLU A 541 0.89 -15.07 -12.19
CA GLU A 541 1.81 -14.23 -11.41
C GLU A 541 1.08 -13.44 -10.31
N ALA A 542 -0.12 -12.95 -10.61
CA ALA A 542 -0.97 -12.27 -9.63
C ALA A 542 -1.52 -13.23 -8.57
N GLN A 543 -1.90 -14.45 -8.96
CA GLN A 543 -2.25 -15.52 -8.03
C GLN A 543 -1.09 -15.81 -7.08
N GLU A 544 0.13 -16.02 -7.60
CA GLU A 544 1.30 -16.32 -6.77
C GLU A 544 1.60 -15.17 -5.80
N ALA A 545 1.42 -13.91 -6.22
CA ALA A 545 1.56 -12.77 -5.32
C ALA A 545 0.58 -12.80 -4.13
N VAL A 546 -0.64 -13.29 -4.33
CA VAL A 546 -1.60 -13.52 -3.24
C VAL A 546 -1.11 -14.65 -2.34
N VAL A 547 -0.70 -15.77 -2.93
CA VAL A 547 -0.19 -16.96 -2.24
C VAL A 547 1.01 -16.60 -1.37
N ASP A 548 2.03 -15.93 -1.92
CA ASP A 548 3.21 -15.41 -1.21
C ASP A 548 2.86 -14.51 -0.02
N GLY A 549 1.91 -13.61 -0.23
CA GLY A 549 1.45 -12.69 0.82
C GLY A 549 0.78 -13.43 1.98
N VAL A 550 -0.03 -14.44 1.68
CA VAL A 550 -0.67 -15.28 2.71
C VAL A 550 0.35 -16.22 3.36
N ARG A 551 1.30 -16.77 2.61
CA ARG A 551 2.41 -17.58 3.11
C ARG A 551 3.20 -16.81 4.17
N SER A 552 3.63 -15.58 3.86
CA SER A 552 4.30 -14.71 4.82
C SER A 552 3.44 -14.38 6.05
N LEU A 553 2.13 -14.17 5.86
CA LEU A 553 1.19 -13.92 6.95
C LEU A 553 1.11 -15.11 7.92
N ILE A 554 0.89 -16.31 7.39
CA ILE A 554 0.72 -17.54 8.19
C ILE A 554 2.03 -17.96 8.83
N SER A 555 3.18 -17.80 8.16
CA SER A 555 4.49 -18.02 8.80
C SER A 555 4.74 -17.09 9.98
N ARG A 556 4.21 -15.85 9.95
CA ARG A 556 4.35 -14.88 11.03
C ARG A 556 3.32 -15.08 12.15
N MET A 557 2.09 -15.48 11.83
CA MET A 557 0.98 -15.64 12.79
C MET A 557 0.24 -16.97 12.55
N PRO A 558 0.89 -18.12 12.83
CA PRO A 558 0.34 -19.44 12.52
C PRO A 558 -0.94 -19.76 13.29
N THR A 559 -1.09 -19.18 14.48
CA THR A 559 -2.28 -19.36 15.33
C THR A 559 -3.56 -18.82 14.70
N LEU A 560 -3.49 -17.94 13.70
CA LEU A 560 -4.68 -17.45 12.97
C LEU A 560 -5.52 -18.58 12.39
N LEU A 561 -4.90 -19.69 12.01
CA LEU A 561 -5.60 -20.83 11.45
C LEU A 561 -6.53 -21.51 12.46
N ALA A 562 -6.28 -21.38 13.77
CA ALA A 562 -7.06 -22.02 14.83
C ALA A 562 -8.14 -21.09 15.44
N LEU A 563 -8.21 -19.83 15.02
CA LEU A 563 -9.10 -18.83 15.60
C LEU A 563 -10.43 -18.71 14.83
N GLY A 564 -11.45 -18.21 15.53
CA GLY A 564 -12.75 -17.83 14.97
C GLY A 564 -13.04 -16.34 15.07
N PHE A 565 -14.04 -15.87 14.34
CA PHE A 565 -14.68 -14.57 14.52
C PHE A 565 -15.61 -14.60 15.74
N ARG A 566 -16.21 -13.44 16.08
CA ARG A 566 -17.07 -13.25 17.25
C ARG A 566 -18.25 -14.22 17.32
N ASP A 567 -18.76 -14.69 16.19
CA ASP A 567 -19.88 -15.62 16.11
C ASP A 567 -19.45 -17.10 16.03
N GLY A 568 -18.14 -17.39 16.17
CA GLY A 568 -17.56 -18.72 16.03
C GLY A 568 -17.26 -19.13 14.59
N THR A 569 -17.57 -18.30 13.59
CA THR A 569 -17.16 -18.57 12.19
C THR A 569 -15.64 -18.67 12.12
N PRO A 570 -15.04 -19.73 11.58
CA PRO A 570 -13.58 -19.86 11.52
C PRO A 570 -12.96 -18.76 10.66
N LEU A 571 -11.78 -18.27 11.05
CA LEU A 571 -11.00 -17.34 10.20
C LEU A 571 -10.52 -18.01 8.91
N CYS A 572 -10.32 -19.33 8.96
CA CYS A 572 -9.91 -20.19 7.86
C CYS A 572 -10.91 -21.34 7.73
N GLY A 573 -11.88 -21.17 6.83
CA GLY A 573 -12.83 -22.21 6.45
C GLY A 573 -12.17 -23.45 5.84
N PRO A 574 -12.93 -24.52 5.58
CA PRO A 574 -12.38 -25.79 5.11
C PRO A 574 -11.74 -25.70 3.72
N GLU A 575 -12.31 -24.93 2.79
CA GLU A 575 -11.74 -24.71 1.45
C GLU A 575 -10.44 -23.89 1.54
N ALA A 576 -10.44 -22.84 2.36
CA ALA A 576 -9.25 -22.05 2.65
C ALA A 576 -8.16 -22.91 3.33
N ARG A 577 -8.55 -23.83 4.22
CA ARG A 577 -7.61 -24.73 4.89
C ARG A 577 -6.95 -25.70 3.91
N ALA A 578 -7.72 -26.28 2.99
CA ALA A 578 -7.18 -27.14 1.93
C ALA A 578 -6.19 -26.35 1.05
N TRP A 579 -6.59 -25.18 0.57
CA TRP A 579 -5.72 -24.28 -0.21
C TRP A 579 -4.45 -23.87 0.53
N ILE A 580 -4.55 -23.60 1.84
CA ILE A 580 -3.39 -23.31 2.67
C ILE A 580 -2.42 -24.48 2.67
N ASN A 581 -2.89 -25.71 2.81
CA ASN A 581 -2.02 -26.88 2.83
C ASN A 581 -1.46 -27.23 1.43
N ASP A 582 -2.27 -27.05 0.39
CA ASP A 582 -2.00 -27.55 -0.96
C ASP A 582 -1.24 -26.55 -1.85
N GLU A 583 -1.31 -25.25 -1.56
CA GLU A 583 -0.71 -24.18 -2.40
C GLU A 583 0.12 -23.18 -1.59
N VAL A 584 -0.39 -22.68 -0.46
CA VAL A 584 0.30 -21.62 0.32
C VAL A 584 1.46 -22.18 1.14
N LEU A 585 1.21 -23.30 1.80
CA LEU A 585 2.19 -24.14 2.46
C LEU A 585 2.54 -25.33 1.55
N ALA A 586 2.38 -25.20 0.23
CA ALA A 586 3.13 -26.00 -0.75
C ALA A 586 4.33 -25.21 -1.30
N ASP A 587 5.40 -25.92 -1.66
CA ASP A 587 6.72 -25.34 -1.93
C ASP A 587 6.69 -24.51 -3.20
N SER A 588 7.07 -23.24 -3.05
CA SER A 588 7.31 -22.30 -4.14
C SER A 588 8.65 -22.65 -4.78
N GLY A 589 8.66 -23.74 -5.54
CA GLY A 589 9.79 -24.19 -6.35
C GLY A 589 9.25 -24.81 -7.62
N GLY A 590 9.25 -24.05 -8.71
CA GLY A 590 8.84 -24.54 -10.01
C GLY A 590 9.64 -25.77 -10.43
N GLY A 591 8.91 -26.82 -10.82
CA GLY A 591 9.39 -27.88 -11.70
C GLY A 591 10.43 -28.84 -11.12
N GLY A 592 9.96 -29.90 -10.48
CA GLY A 592 10.69 -31.18 -10.40
C GLY A 592 11.07 -31.63 -9.00
N GLY A 593 10.26 -32.52 -8.43
CA GLY A 593 10.72 -33.51 -7.45
C GLY A 593 10.80 -33.09 -5.98
N GLY A 594 9.70 -33.29 -5.25
CA GLY A 594 9.75 -33.87 -3.90
C GLY A 594 10.45 -33.07 -2.79
N GLY A 595 9.92 -31.90 -2.43
CA GLY A 595 10.15 -31.22 -1.16
C GLY A 595 9.03 -30.20 -0.97
N GLY A 596 8.42 -30.12 0.21
CA GLY A 596 7.36 -29.16 0.57
C GLY A 596 7.85 -28.12 1.60
N PRO A 597 7.11 -27.03 1.88
CA PRO A 597 7.54 -25.89 2.69
C PRO A 597 7.88 -26.24 4.10
N GLY A 598 9.01 -25.70 4.54
CA GLY A 598 9.67 -26.19 5.72
C GLY A 598 10.47 -27.47 5.47
N GLY A 599 10.66 -27.85 4.21
CA GLY A 599 11.71 -28.75 3.80
C GLY A 599 13.06 -28.16 4.18
N LEU A 600 14.01 -29.05 4.45
CA LEU A 600 15.38 -28.62 4.67
C LEU A 600 15.89 -27.89 3.42
N PRO A 601 16.75 -26.86 3.54
CA PRO A 601 17.38 -26.23 2.38
C PRO A 601 17.95 -27.29 1.43
N GLU A 602 17.90 -27.07 0.11
CA GLU A 602 18.34 -28.05 -0.89
C GLU A 602 19.77 -28.56 -0.62
N ALA A 603 20.70 -27.66 -0.29
CA ALA A 603 22.06 -28.03 0.11
C ALA A 603 22.12 -28.97 1.35
N ILE A 604 21.20 -28.80 2.30
CA ILE A 604 21.08 -29.68 3.47
C ILE A 604 20.41 -31.01 3.07
N GLN A 605 19.42 -30.99 2.18
CA GLN A 605 18.80 -32.22 1.66
C GLN A 605 19.78 -33.08 0.86
N GLU A 606 20.60 -32.45 -0.01
CA GLU A 606 21.67 -33.11 -0.74
C GLU A 606 22.66 -33.76 0.23
N ARG A 607 23.12 -33.02 1.23
CA ARG A 607 24.02 -33.55 2.27
C ARG A 607 23.40 -34.71 3.04
N ILE A 608 22.11 -34.66 3.36
CA ILE A 608 21.39 -35.78 4.00
C ILE A 608 21.33 -36.99 3.07
N SER A 609 21.09 -36.77 1.77
CA SER A 609 21.05 -37.84 0.78
C SER A 609 22.41 -38.53 0.63
N GLU A 610 23.50 -37.76 0.65
CA GLU A 610 24.88 -38.26 0.61
C GLU A 610 25.21 -39.02 1.89
N ALA A 611 24.90 -38.46 3.06
CA ALA A 611 25.10 -39.13 4.34
C ALA A 611 24.35 -40.47 4.41
N LYS A 612 23.11 -40.54 3.92
CA LYS A 612 22.34 -41.80 3.82
C LYS A 612 23.03 -42.83 2.92
N LYS A 613 23.63 -42.42 1.79
CA LYS A 613 24.42 -43.30 0.91
C LYS A 613 25.69 -43.80 1.61
N THR A 614 26.41 -42.91 2.31
CA THR A 614 27.62 -43.25 3.08
C THR A 614 27.31 -44.24 4.21
N ALA A 615 26.21 -44.02 4.94
CA ALA A 615 25.74 -44.94 5.97
C ALA A 615 25.38 -46.32 5.39
N ALA A 616 24.69 -46.37 4.24
CA ALA A 616 24.38 -47.63 3.54
C ALA A 616 25.64 -48.38 3.09
N GLY A 617 26.75 -47.67 2.84
CA GLY A 617 28.07 -48.25 2.58
C GLY A 617 28.81 -48.79 3.82
N GLY A 618 28.16 -48.85 4.98
CA GLY A 618 28.73 -49.37 6.23
C GLY A 618 29.54 -48.35 7.05
N LYS A 619 29.54 -47.08 6.64
CA LYS A 619 30.32 -46.00 7.28
C LYS A 619 29.44 -45.07 8.10
N PHE A 620 28.71 -45.62 9.07
CA PHE A 620 27.73 -44.85 9.84
C PHE A 620 28.36 -43.69 10.64
N ALA A 621 29.51 -43.88 11.27
CA ALA A 621 30.15 -42.82 12.06
C ALA A 621 30.56 -41.60 11.22
N GLU A 622 31.04 -41.83 10.00
CA GLU A 622 31.37 -40.76 9.03
C GLU A 622 30.09 -40.02 8.60
N ALA A 623 29.04 -40.78 8.25
CA ALA A 623 27.74 -40.20 7.92
C ALA A 623 27.12 -39.40 9.08
N ALA A 624 27.25 -39.89 10.33
CA ALA A 624 26.75 -39.20 11.51
C ALA A 624 27.50 -37.89 11.78
N ALA A 625 28.81 -37.84 11.52
CA ALA A 625 29.59 -36.61 11.62
C ALA A 625 29.18 -35.57 10.56
N ASP A 626 28.89 -36.00 9.33
CA ASP A 626 28.39 -35.10 8.28
C ASP A 626 26.96 -34.62 8.54
N MET A 627 26.12 -35.48 9.12
CA MET A 627 24.80 -35.08 9.62
C MET A 627 24.90 -34.07 10.78
N GLN A 628 25.91 -34.17 11.65
CA GLN A 628 26.15 -33.18 12.69
C GLN A 628 26.49 -31.80 12.11
N LYS A 629 27.34 -31.73 11.07
CA LYS A 629 27.58 -30.48 10.33
C LYS A 629 26.29 -29.93 9.71
N ALA A 630 25.45 -30.80 9.15
CA ALA A 630 24.15 -30.40 8.60
C ALA A 630 23.19 -29.84 9.68
N ILE A 631 23.26 -30.35 10.91
CA ILE A 631 22.54 -29.81 12.07
C ILE A 631 23.09 -28.42 12.44
N ASP A 632 24.41 -28.23 12.41
CA ASP A 632 25.03 -26.95 12.76
C ASP A 632 24.76 -25.86 11.71
N GLU A 633 24.71 -26.24 10.43
CA GLU A 633 24.36 -25.37 9.30
C GLU A 633 22.85 -25.08 9.21
N ALA A 634 22.00 -25.87 9.87
CA ALA A 634 20.57 -25.64 9.89
C ALA A 634 20.22 -24.39 10.73
N GLY A 635 19.90 -23.29 10.05
CA GLY A 635 19.70 -21.97 10.65
C GLY A 635 18.53 -21.85 11.64
N THR A 636 17.50 -22.69 11.55
CA THR A 636 16.30 -22.62 12.42
C THR A 636 16.20 -23.83 13.36
N ALA A 637 15.52 -23.65 14.49
CA ALA A 637 15.28 -24.74 15.45
C ALA A 637 14.49 -25.90 14.82
N ARG A 638 13.48 -25.58 14.00
CA ARG A 638 12.70 -26.56 13.24
C ARG A 638 13.55 -27.34 12.24
N ASN A 639 14.43 -26.66 11.49
CA ASN A 639 15.32 -27.36 10.54
C ASN A 639 16.29 -28.27 11.29
N ARG A 640 16.86 -27.83 12.41
CA ARG A 640 17.71 -28.70 13.26
C ARG A 640 16.95 -29.94 13.75
N PHE A 641 15.68 -29.78 14.13
CA PHE A 641 14.82 -30.90 14.52
C PHE A 641 14.64 -31.89 13.34
N LEU A 642 14.36 -31.40 12.14
CA LEU A 642 14.21 -32.22 10.94
C LEU A 642 15.50 -32.96 10.53
N VAL A 643 16.67 -32.30 10.60
CA VAL A 643 17.95 -32.98 10.31
C VAL A 643 18.23 -34.07 11.35
N ARG A 644 17.99 -33.82 12.64
CA ARG A 644 18.13 -34.82 13.71
C ARG A 644 17.17 -35.99 13.53
N MET A 645 15.94 -35.73 13.08
CA MET A 645 14.98 -36.80 12.75
C MET A 645 15.48 -37.62 11.56
N ALA A 646 16.03 -36.99 10.51
CA ALA A 646 16.63 -37.71 9.39
C ALA A 646 17.87 -38.54 9.80
N LEU A 647 18.66 -38.06 10.77
CA LEU A 647 19.74 -38.82 11.40
C LEU A 647 19.22 -40.04 12.14
N ALA A 648 18.13 -39.93 12.90
CA ALA A 648 17.50 -41.05 13.60
C ALA A 648 16.92 -42.09 12.62
N GLU A 649 16.31 -41.64 11.52
CA GLU A 649 15.85 -42.51 10.43
C GLU A 649 17.01 -43.28 9.79
N MET A 650 18.11 -42.59 9.51
CA MET A 650 19.33 -43.20 8.98
C MET A 650 19.93 -44.22 9.97
N ALA A 651 19.95 -43.88 11.27
CA ALA A 651 20.46 -44.75 12.33
C ALA A 651 19.63 -46.02 12.50
N SER A 652 18.33 -45.98 12.20
CA SER A 652 17.45 -47.17 12.27
C SER A 652 17.91 -48.31 11.36
N ALA A 653 18.72 -48.03 10.32
CA ALA A 653 19.20 -49.03 9.36
C ALA A 653 20.47 -49.79 9.80
N GLY A 654 21.09 -49.43 10.93
CA GLY A 654 22.35 -50.10 11.36
C GLY A 654 22.94 -49.67 12.71
N ALA A 655 22.34 -48.69 13.39
CA ALA A 655 22.77 -48.15 14.68
C ALA A 655 21.55 -47.96 15.61
N ALA A 656 20.84 -49.04 15.91
CA ALA A 656 19.55 -49.02 16.61
C ALA A 656 19.60 -48.33 18.00
N ARG A 657 20.69 -48.48 18.75
CA ARG A 657 20.88 -47.80 20.05
C ARG A 657 20.98 -46.28 19.89
N VAL A 658 21.65 -45.82 18.83
CA VAL A 658 21.75 -44.39 18.49
C VAL A 658 20.39 -43.87 18.03
N ALA A 659 19.68 -44.62 17.18
CA ALA A 659 18.32 -44.27 16.74
C ALA A 659 17.37 -44.09 17.93
N LEU A 660 17.38 -45.04 18.88
CA LEU A 660 16.60 -44.96 20.11
C LEU A 660 16.96 -43.71 20.94
N GLY A 661 18.25 -43.41 21.09
CA GLY A 661 18.73 -42.23 21.82
C GLY A 661 18.29 -40.91 21.19
N VAL A 662 18.45 -40.77 19.87
CA VAL A 662 18.07 -39.55 19.14
C VAL A 662 16.55 -39.36 19.15
N TYR A 663 15.75 -40.40 18.89
CA TYR A 663 14.29 -40.29 18.95
C TYR A 663 13.76 -39.99 20.36
N SER A 664 14.35 -40.56 21.40
CA SER A 664 13.94 -40.27 22.79
C SER A 664 14.18 -38.80 23.14
N GLY A 665 15.34 -38.26 22.76
CA GLY A 665 15.65 -36.84 22.94
C GLY A 665 14.73 -35.92 22.15
N LEU A 666 14.44 -36.27 20.88
CA LEU A 666 13.52 -35.51 20.03
C LEU A 666 12.08 -35.51 20.56
N ALA A 667 11.60 -36.63 21.12
CA ALA A 667 10.26 -36.70 21.70
C ALA A 667 10.13 -35.79 22.93
N ARG A 668 11.15 -35.74 23.80
CA ARG A 668 11.17 -34.81 24.95
C ARG A 668 11.24 -33.35 24.51
N GLU A 669 12.00 -33.06 23.46
CA GLU A 669 12.07 -31.72 22.86
C GLU A 669 10.73 -31.33 22.24
N ALA A 670 10.05 -32.26 21.56
CA ALA A 670 8.72 -32.04 20.98
C ALA A 670 7.67 -31.73 22.04
N GLU A 671 7.64 -32.48 23.14
CA GLU A 671 6.77 -32.23 24.28
C GLU A 671 7.06 -30.87 24.94
N ALA A 672 8.33 -30.56 25.20
CA ALA A 672 8.73 -29.31 25.85
C ALA A 672 8.42 -28.06 25.01
N LEU A 673 8.50 -28.17 23.68
CA LEU A 673 8.17 -27.08 22.74
C LEU A 673 6.71 -27.09 22.30
N GLY A 674 5.91 -28.04 22.80
CA GLY A 674 4.50 -28.19 22.44
C GLY A 674 4.26 -28.46 20.95
N ILE A 675 5.20 -29.12 20.25
CA ILE A 675 5.11 -29.39 18.80
C ILE A 675 3.81 -30.10 18.45
N ASP A 676 3.33 -30.99 19.34
CA ASP A 676 2.05 -31.69 19.20
C ASP A 676 0.85 -30.77 18.99
N GLN A 677 0.92 -29.52 19.47
CA GLN A 677 -0.18 -28.55 19.43
C GLN A 677 -0.17 -27.68 18.17
N TRP A 678 0.98 -27.53 17.50
CA TRP A 678 1.13 -26.60 16.37
C TRP A 678 1.72 -27.22 15.10
N GLU A 679 2.38 -28.37 15.17
CA GLU A 679 2.79 -29.23 14.04
C GLU A 679 2.61 -30.73 14.39
N PRO A 680 1.35 -31.19 14.53
CA PRO A 680 1.02 -32.54 14.99
C PRO A 680 1.56 -33.64 14.06
N GLU A 681 1.72 -33.38 12.76
CA GLU A 681 2.26 -34.35 11.80
C GLU A 681 3.76 -34.62 12.03
N LEU A 682 4.53 -33.58 12.36
CA LEU A 682 5.95 -33.71 12.67
C LEU A 682 6.16 -34.45 13.99
N ALA A 683 5.37 -34.09 15.01
CA ALA A 683 5.30 -34.80 16.28
C ALA A 683 4.93 -36.28 16.09
N ALA A 684 3.87 -36.56 15.32
CA ALA A 684 3.43 -37.92 15.04
C ALA A 684 4.51 -38.74 14.32
N ARG A 685 5.24 -38.17 13.35
CA ARG A 685 6.36 -38.84 12.69
C ARG A 685 7.51 -39.14 13.65
N CYS A 686 7.85 -38.20 14.54
CA CYS A 686 8.87 -38.41 15.57
C CYS A 686 8.47 -39.54 16.54
N LEU A 687 7.24 -39.51 17.06
CA LEU A 687 6.71 -40.52 17.97
C LEU A 687 6.57 -41.89 17.29
N GLN A 688 6.17 -41.93 16.01
CA GLN A 688 6.14 -43.16 15.24
C GLN A 688 7.55 -43.77 15.12
N GLY A 689 8.56 -42.94 14.84
CA GLY A 689 9.96 -43.35 14.81
C GLY A 689 10.43 -43.90 16.17
N LEU A 690 10.08 -43.22 17.27
CA LEU A 690 10.39 -43.67 18.63
C LEU A 690 9.76 -45.02 18.95
N CYS A 691 8.48 -45.22 18.66
CA CYS A 691 7.78 -46.49 18.88
C CYS A 691 8.45 -47.64 18.13
N ARG A 692 8.89 -47.40 16.88
CA ARG A 692 9.64 -48.39 16.09
C ARG A 692 11.00 -48.69 16.72
N ALA A 693 11.76 -47.64 17.08
CA ALA A 693 13.07 -47.80 17.70
C ALA A 693 13.00 -48.55 19.04
N GLN A 694 11.97 -48.31 19.86
CA GLN A 694 11.71 -49.05 21.10
C GLN A 694 11.38 -50.53 20.84
N ALA A 695 10.55 -50.80 19.82
CA ALA A 695 10.21 -52.17 19.45
C ALA A 695 11.44 -52.94 18.94
N ASP A 696 12.31 -52.30 18.15
CA ASP A 696 13.53 -52.92 17.62
C ASP A 696 14.59 -53.09 18.72
N ALA A 697 14.72 -52.13 19.63
CA ALA A 697 15.57 -52.25 20.82
C ALA A 697 15.14 -53.42 21.72
N ALA A 698 13.84 -53.64 21.90
CA ALA A 698 13.32 -54.76 22.67
C ALA A 698 13.56 -56.14 22.00
N LYS A 699 13.66 -56.18 20.67
CA LYS A 699 13.93 -57.42 19.89
C LYS A 699 15.41 -57.77 19.84
N ALA A 700 16.30 -56.81 20.10
CA ALA A 700 17.74 -57.06 20.12
C ALA A 700 18.14 -58.08 21.20
N LYS A 701 19.25 -58.78 21.00
CA LYS A 701 19.81 -59.74 21.95
C LYS A 701 21.25 -59.36 22.29
N PRO A 702 21.52 -58.82 23.50
CA PRO A 702 20.57 -58.42 24.55
C PRO A 702 19.69 -57.22 24.14
N PRO A 703 18.58 -56.95 24.86
CA PRO A 703 17.75 -55.76 24.60
C PRO A 703 18.56 -54.47 24.76
N LEU A 704 18.44 -53.54 23.81
CA LEU A 704 19.15 -52.27 23.85
C LEU A 704 18.48 -51.34 24.86
N SER A 705 19.27 -50.58 25.60
CA SER A 705 18.76 -49.53 26.49
C SER A 705 19.62 -48.26 26.38
N ILE A 706 19.02 -47.14 26.75
CA ILE A 706 19.70 -45.84 26.82
C ILE A 706 19.60 -45.31 28.24
N ASP A 707 20.69 -44.69 28.70
CA ASP A 707 20.69 -43.88 29.92
C ASP A 707 20.69 -42.38 29.56
N PRO A 708 20.42 -41.47 30.51
CA PRO A 708 20.38 -40.04 30.23
C PRO A 708 21.69 -39.45 29.72
N ALA A 709 22.85 -40.03 30.04
CA ALA A 709 24.15 -39.58 29.57
C ALA A 709 24.37 -39.99 28.10
N PHE A 710 24.02 -41.22 27.74
CA PHE A 710 24.06 -41.71 26.37
C PHE A 710 23.06 -40.97 25.47
N GLU A 711 21.83 -40.75 25.94
CA GLU A 711 20.83 -39.93 25.24
C GLU A 711 21.37 -38.52 24.94
N ARG A 712 22.01 -37.89 25.93
CA ARG A 712 22.61 -36.56 25.78
C ARG A 712 23.82 -36.59 24.84
N LEU A 713 24.60 -37.66 24.83
CA LEU A 713 25.71 -37.84 23.89
C LEU A 713 25.21 -37.96 22.45
N CYS A 714 24.15 -38.74 22.19
CA CYS A 714 23.52 -38.84 20.87
C CYS A 714 23.07 -37.48 20.31
N ARG A 715 22.76 -36.51 21.18
CA ARG A 715 22.38 -35.15 20.78
C ARG A 715 23.57 -34.24 20.44
N ILE A 716 24.72 -34.45 21.08
CA ILE A 716 25.90 -33.58 20.97
C ILE A 716 26.88 -34.11 19.93
N ASP A 717 27.12 -35.42 19.94
CA ASP A 717 28.05 -36.10 19.05
C ASP A 717 27.56 -37.53 18.75
N PRO A 718 26.68 -37.69 17.74
CA PRO A 718 26.15 -38.99 17.35
C PRO A 718 27.21 -39.92 16.73
N ALA A 719 28.31 -39.38 16.22
CA ALA A 719 29.42 -40.19 15.68
C ALA A 719 30.20 -40.87 16.81
N THR A 720 30.52 -40.12 17.87
CA THR A 720 31.12 -40.70 19.08
C THR A 720 30.16 -41.68 19.75
N ALA A 721 28.87 -41.36 19.84
CA ALA A 721 27.86 -42.29 20.38
C ALA A 721 27.83 -43.63 19.62
N ALA A 722 28.01 -43.61 18.29
CA ALA A 722 28.06 -44.82 17.47
C ALA A 722 29.33 -45.67 17.67
N SER A 723 30.42 -45.05 18.12
CA SER A 723 31.69 -45.74 18.38
C SER A 723 31.73 -46.44 19.75
N LEU A 724 30.84 -46.05 20.66
CA LEU A 724 30.68 -46.71 21.96
C LEU A 724 29.99 -48.05 21.73
N LYS A 725 30.78 -49.13 21.82
CA LYS A 725 30.24 -50.49 21.87
C LYS A 725 29.35 -50.64 23.10
N GLU A 726 28.28 -51.42 22.95
CA GLU A 726 27.49 -51.90 24.08
C GLU A 726 28.31 -52.79 25.02
#